data_AF-A0A2N2A0S3-F1
#
_entry.id   AF-A0A2N2A0S3-F1
#
_cell.length_a   1.000
_cell.length_b   1.000
_cell.length_c   1.000
_cell.angle_alpha   90.00
_cell.angle_beta   90.00
_cell.angle_gamma   90.00
#
_symmetry.space_group_name_H-M   'P 1'
#
loop_
_entity.id
_entity.type
_entity.pdbx_description
1 polymer ?
#
loop_
_entity_poly.entity_id
_entity_poly.type
_entity_poly.pdbx_seq_one_letter_code
_entity_poly.pdbx_strand_id
1 'polypeptide(L)'
;MSGVKFYSTSDLSRGYQLEQLKEIVDNFDQGKINYNINEILELYNITLFIKANLFLLCWDKEEIAKLQETEPLLTKTIAVFMKSITNTSLSMIYNELEVDYIDDFWSLFCKFKLYQLIDAQAVKMILQKNQTHFRFFLSNKMLVDYYDQITKELILADERNAELLLDKFAVQGAVKKVFLNFPACFSENEREELIGHYIQSAEANLNYLRIIIDTLSNSGLVLSNKTRLAARKRVESETKKFFEKTEGMKYGASVCFDEDCDPEPSIRYNKGIIESTYNTKWIESNLDFSTLLNNFIYLFGFVDNQMRITLVSKQTQLGLFERYLTMRPKYAYSTGISFNQIGALSDLQIIGYYRLLKKNNIRIETIIEWFFLVYLNDEFQIKDFHVRMPSENSTFLEKCRIILPEIESILKQYKMYTDENAIDHELLQMSSDHLFFKDIKSVIPTKYIYPRGDEFNEITFCFFSDQSGLSYIDKTKSKYRTLFDLLKNEEVQLDDFQRYQQISLKKLLDKAYLAFDRKGKIQFSNPKVIYLLKELYNNEVLSYWRFPNDFRTIIDELMEKGLVEAKSTLLSKSEEAYFNYHLNKSEFSNSLDLRNKYSHGTQPSDETSEKIHERNYFIFLKLLILLIIKINDDLDIIDEINQNQITS
;
A
#
# COMPACT_ATOMS: atom_id res chain seq x y z
N MET A 1 7.54 -26.87 -18.53
CA MET A 1 8.59 -27.31 -17.59
C MET A 1 8.74 -28.80 -17.72
N SER A 2 9.89 -29.25 -18.21
CA SER A 2 10.21 -30.67 -18.40
C SER A 2 11.02 -31.27 -17.25
N GLY A 3 11.32 -30.51 -16.18
CA GLY A 3 12.18 -30.94 -15.08
C GLY A 3 11.77 -30.41 -13.71
N VAL A 4 12.47 -30.87 -12.67
CA VAL A 4 12.16 -30.62 -11.26
C VAL A 4 12.82 -29.34 -10.75
N LYS A 5 12.01 -28.42 -10.21
CA LYS A 5 12.47 -27.15 -9.60
C LYS A 5 11.93 -26.98 -8.19
N PHE A 6 12.82 -26.67 -7.25
CA PHE A 6 12.51 -26.33 -5.87
C PHE A 6 12.47 -24.81 -5.70
N TYR A 7 11.28 -24.24 -5.49
CA TYR A 7 11.15 -22.80 -5.25
C TYR A 7 11.19 -22.43 -3.75
N SER A 8 10.43 -23.16 -2.90
CA SER A 8 10.40 -22.96 -1.45
C SER A 8 9.55 -24.02 -0.74
N THR A 9 9.64 -24.03 0.59
CA THR A 9 8.75 -24.77 1.50
C THR A 9 7.35 -24.14 1.66
N SER A 10 7.01 -23.07 0.93
CA SER A 10 5.63 -22.52 0.81
C SER A 10 5.05 -22.57 -0.62
N ASP A 11 5.90 -22.83 -1.63
CA ASP A 11 5.68 -23.63 -2.85
C ASP A 11 4.27 -24.19 -3.19
N LEU A 12 3.38 -23.59 -4.01
CA LEU A 12 2.10 -24.23 -4.37
C LEU A 12 2.22 -25.28 -5.49
N SER A 13 3.26 -25.22 -6.32
CA SER A 13 3.51 -26.18 -7.41
C SER A 13 4.09 -27.52 -6.92
N ARG A 14 4.34 -27.66 -5.61
CA ARG A 14 5.05 -28.81 -5.03
C ARG A 14 4.47 -30.17 -5.38
N GLY A 15 3.14 -30.31 -5.43
CA GLY A 15 2.52 -31.61 -5.74
C GLY A 15 3.00 -32.12 -7.10
N TYR A 16 2.90 -31.27 -8.11
CA TYR A 16 3.37 -31.57 -9.48
C TYR A 16 4.88 -31.82 -9.53
N GLN A 17 5.67 -31.01 -8.83
CA GLN A 17 7.14 -31.18 -8.78
C GLN A 17 7.56 -32.50 -8.11
N LEU A 18 6.85 -32.94 -7.08
CA LEU A 18 7.12 -34.20 -6.38
C LEU A 18 6.76 -35.43 -7.23
N GLU A 19 5.74 -35.35 -8.08
CA GLU A 19 5.41 -36.42 -9.03
C GLU A 19 6.56 -36.63 -10.02
N GLN A 20 7.08 -35.56 -10.61
CA GLN A 20 8.23 -35.61 -11.53
C GLN A 20 9.52 -36.07 -10.84
N LEU A 21 9.73 -35.66 -9.58
CA LEU A 21 10.89 -36.06 -8.77
C LEU A 21 11.01 -37.58 -8.67
N LYS A 22 9.89 -38.28 -8.46
CA LYS A 22 9.89 -39.74 -8.33
C LYS A 22 10.38 -40.43 -9.60
N GLU A 23 9.90 -39.96 -10.76
CA GLU A 23 10.31 -40.49 -12.06
C GLU A 23 11.82 -40.32 -12.30
N ILE A 24 12.39 -39.17 -11.93
CA ILE A 24 13.84 -38.92 -12.08
C ILE A 24 14.66 -39.80 -11.13
N VAL A 25 14.23 -39.97 -9.88
CA VAL A 25 14.95 -40.79 -8.91
C VAL A 25 14.88 -42.28 -9.25
N ASP A 26 13.72 -42.78 -9.70
CA ASP A 26 13.56 -44.19 -10.06
C ASP A 26 14.40 -44.57 -11.30
N ASN A 27 14.68 -43.60 -12.18
CA ASN A 27 15.53 -43.76 -13.36
C ASN A 27 16.98 -43.30 -13.14
N PHE A 28 17.39 -42.96 -11.91
CA PHE A 28 18.73 -42.46 -11.62
C PHE A 28 19.80 -43.54 -11.84
N ASP A 29 20.72 -43.29 -12.77
CA ASP A 29 21.88 -44.14 -13.02
C ASP A 29 23.17 -43.45 -12.57
N GLN A 30 23.76 -43.96 -11.49
CA GLN A 30 25.05 -43.49 -10.97
C GLN A 30 26.20 -43.68 -11.98
N GLY A 31 26.09 -44.66 -12.89
CA GLY A 31 27.09 -45.00 -13.90
C GLY A 31 27.04 -44.12 -15.16
N LYS A 32 26.03 -43.26 -15.32
CA LYS A 32 25.92 -42.37 -16.48
C LYS A 32 27.08 -41.35 -16.50
N ILE A 33 27.88 -41.41 -17.57
CA ILE A 33 29.12 -40.62 -17.70
C ILE A 33 28.85 -39.21 -18.26
N ASN A 34 27.78 -39.03 -19.05
CA ASN A 34 27.48 -37.80 -19.78
C ASN A 34 26.22 -37.10 -19.24
N TYR A 35 26.23 -36.72 -17.97
CA TYR A 35 25.20 -35.80 -17.46
C TYR A 35 25.39 -34.41 -18.07
N ASN A 36 24.30 -33.77 -18.49
CA ASN A 36 24.34 -32.35 -18.85
C ASN A 36 24.09 -31.46 -17.62
N ILE A 37 24.33 -30.16 -17.74
CA ILE A 37 24.20 -29.23 -16.61
C ILE A 37 22.78 -29.14 -16.05
N ASN A 38 21.74 -29.14 -16.90
CA ASN A 38 20.35 -29.01 -16.44
C ASN A 38 19.92 -30.27 -15.67
N GLU A 39 20.31 -31.47 -16.11
CA GLU A 39 20.10 -32.72 -15.36
C GLU A 39 20.77 -32.65 -13.97
N ILE A 40 21.98 -32.12 -13.87
CA ILE A 40 22.68 -31.94 -12.58
C ILE A 40 21.93 -30.96 -11.67
N LEU A 41 21.35 -29.90 -12.23
CA LEU A 41 20.58 -28.91 -11.49
C LEU A 41 19.22 -29.46 -11.03
N GLU A 42 18.59 -30.33 -11.82
CA GLU A 42 17.43 -31.10 -11.40
C GLU A 42 17.76 -32.01 -10.22
N LEU A 43 18.86 -32.77 -10.30
CA LEU A 43 19.32 -33.60 -9.17
C LEU A 43 19.53 -32.75 -7.91
N TYR A 44 20.09 -31.54 -8.06
CA TYR A 44 20.26 -30.62 -6.94
C TYR A 44 18.92 -30.19 -6.33
N ASN A 45 17.95 -29.79 -7.16
CA ASN A 45 16.60 -29.43 -6.71
C ASN A 45 15.90 -30.59 -5.98
N ILE A 46 16.07 -31.82 -6.46
CA ILE A 46 15.60 -33.04 -5.79
C ILE A 46 16.21 -33.16 -4.39
N THR A 47 17.52 -32.92 -4.23
CA THR A 47 18.14 -32.95 -2.89
C THR A 47 17.57 -31.89 -1.95
N LEU A 48 17.09 -30.76 -2.45
CA LEU A 48 16.44 -29.71 -1.63
C LEU A 48 15.08 -30.17 -1.12
N PHE A 49 14.26 -30.83 -1.96
CA PHE A 49 13.00 -31.43 -1.53
C PHE A 49 13.20 -32.47 -0.42
N ILE A 50 14.18 -33.37 -0.62
CA ILE A 50 14.49 -34.44 0.36
C ILE A 50 14.94 -33.82 1.69
N LYS A 51 15.87 -32.84 1.66
CA LYS A 51 16.37 -32.15 2.86
C LYS A 51 15.29 -31.34 3.59
N ALA A 52 14.31 -30.82 2.86
CA ALA A 52 13.17 -30.12 3.43
C ALA A 52 12.09 -31.06 4.01
N ASN A 53 12.29 -32.39 3.92
CA ASN A 53 11.32 -33.42 4.30
C ASN A 53 9.94 -33.22 3.64
N LEU A 54 9.94 -32.88 2.35
CA LEU A 54 8.73 -32.68 1.57
C LEU A 54 8.46 -33.89 0.69
N PHE A 55 7.33 -34.55 0.94
CA PHE A 55 6.92 -35.79 0.27
C PHE A 55 5.42 -35.76 -0.07
N LEU A 56 5.00 -36.52 -1.07
CA LEU A 56 3.57 -36.70 -1.35
C LEU A 56 2.92 -37.51 -0.24
N LEU A 57 1.70 -37.13 0.14
CA LEU A 57 0.93 -37.82 1.20
C LEU A 57 0.62 -39.29 0.84
N CYS A 58 0.69 -39.65 -0.44
CA CYS A 58 0.46 -41.01 -0.91
C CYS A 58 1.72 -41.90 -0.87
N TRP A 59 2.90 -41.35 -0.56
CA TRP A 59 4.13 -42.14 -0.47
C TRP A 59 4.21 -42.87 0.86
N ASP A 60 4.62 -44.13 0.81
CA ASP A 60 4.81 -44.94 2.00
C ASP A 60 6.22 -44.73 2.62
N LYS A 61 6.45 -45.36 3.77
CA LYS A 61 7.71 -45.22 4.50
C LYS A 61 8.90 -45.82 3.75
N GLU A 62 8.69 -46.85 2.93
CA GLU A 62 9.76 -47.52 2.17
C GLU A 62 10.18 -46.66 0.98
N GLU A 63 9.22 -46.03 0.29
CA GLU A 63 9.47 -45.08 -0.80
C GLU A 63 10.25 -43.86 -0.31
N ILE A 64 9.88 -43.31 0.84
CA ILE A 64 10.60 -42.18 1.46
C ILE A 64 12.00 -42.60 1.90
N ALA A 65 12.17 -43.80 2.48
CA ALA A 65 13.49 -44.31 2.88
C ALA A 65 14.42 -44.49 1.66
N LYS A 66 13.93 -45.06 0.55
CA LYS A 66 14.68 -45.21 -0.70
C LYS A 66 15.18 -43.87 -1.24
N LEU A 67 14.34 -42.83 -1.21
CA LEU A 67 14.72 -41.47 -1.59
C LEU A 67 15.82 -40.91 -0.71
N GLN A 68 15.68 -41.07 0.61
CA GLN A 68 16.68 -40.62 1.59
C GLN A 68 18.02 -41.36 1.43
N GLU A 69 18.00 -42.66 1.10
CA GLU A 69 19.20 -43.45 0.80
C GLU A 69 19.87 -43.05 -0.53
N THR A 70 19.09 -42.53 -1.49
CA THR A 70 19.60 -42.10 -2.80
C THR A 70 20.24 -40.71 -2.75
N GLU A 71 19.80 -39.84 -1.83
CA GLU A 71 20.28 -38.45 -1.71
C GLU A 71 21.81 -38.30 -1.63
N PRO A 72 22.56 -39.12 -0.87
CA PRO A 72 24.02 -39.06 -0.84
C PRO A 72 24.65 -39.37 -2.21
N LEU A 73 24.05 -40.28 -2.98
CA LEU A 73 24.52 -40.64 -4.33
C LEU A 73 24.31 -39.49 -5.30
N LEU A 74 23.14 -38.83 -5.25
CA LEU A 74 22.87 -37.62 -6.03
C LEU A 74 23.89 -36.52 -5.72
N THR A 75 24.10 -36.25 -4.43
CA THR A 75 25.06 -35.25 -3.96
C THR A 75 26.47 -35.55 -4.46
N LYS A 76 26.88 -36.84 -4.51
CA LYS A 76 28.18 -37.24 -5.04
C LYS A 76 28.29 -36.96 -6.54
N THR A 77 27.28 -37.32 -7.34
CA THR A 77 27.26 -37.05 -8.80
C THR A 77 27.34 -35.56 -9.09
N ILE A 78 26.55 -34.75 -8.38
CA ILE A 78 26.59 -33.28 -8.48
C ILE A 78 28.00 -32.76 -8.16
N ALA A 79 28.61 -33.23 -7.08
CA ALA A 79 29.94 -32.79 -6.67
C ALA A 79 31.04 -33.15 -7.69
N VAL A 80 30.97 -34.33 -8.29
CA VAL A 80 31.91 -34.75 -9.34
C VAL A 80 31.76 -33.86 -10.57
N PHE A 81 30.52 -33.63 -11.03
CA PHE A 81 30.26 -32.78 -12.18
C PHE A 81 30.74 -31.34 -11.94
N MET A 82 30.31 -30.70 -10.84
CA MET A 82 30.67 -29.31 -10.56
C MET A 82 32.19 -29.09 -10.43
N LYS A 83 32.94 -30.05 -9.89
CA LYS A 83 34.41 -29.97 -9.78
C LYS A 83 35.14 -30.16 -11.10
N SER A 84 34.47 -30.71 -12.11
CA SER A 84 35.03 -30.90 -13.46
C SER A 84 35.02 -29.61 -14.29
N ILE A 85 34.28 -28.59 -13.84
CA ILE A 85 34.15 -27.30 -14.53
C ILE A 85 35.48 -26.54 -14.49
N THR A 86 35.98 -26.21 -15.67
CA THR A 86 37.18 -25.41 -15.90
C THR A 86 36.86 -24.13 -16.71
N ASN A 87 37.82 -23.22 -16.78
CA ASN A 87 37.73 -21.98 -17.58
C ASN A 87 37.29 -22.22 -19.04
N THR A 88 37.76 -23.30 -19.67
CA THR A 88 37.45 -23.60 -21.07
C THR A 88 36.05 -24.19 -21.24
N SER A 89 35.58 -25.00 -20.29
CA SER A 89 34.26 -25.63 -20.32
C SER A 89 33.12 -24.70 -19.88
N LEU A 90 33.41 -23.71 -19.03
CA LEU A 90 32.40 -22.89 -18.36
C LEU A 90 31.46 -22.18 -19.34
N SER A 91 32.00 -21.59 -20.41
CA SER A 91 31.19 -20.87 -21.41
C SER A 91 30.21 -21.80 -22.13
N MET A 92 30.64 -23.02 -22.49
CA MET A 92 29.78 -24.00 -23.13
C MET A 92 28.65 -24.44 -22.19
N ILE A 93 29.01 -24.83 -20.96
CA ILE A 93 28.07 -25.23 -19.91
C ILE A 93 27.05 -24.12 -19.64
N TYR A 94 27.49 -22.87 -19.54
CA TYR A 94 26.59 -21.76 -19.25
C TYR A 94 25.64 -21.40 -20.40
N ASN A 95 26.01 -21.68 -21.66
CA ASN A 95 25.11 -21.45 -22.79
C ASN A 95 24.01 -22.52 -22.92
N GLU A 96 24.22 -23.71 -22.34
CA GLU A 96 23.23 -24.79 -22.32
C GLU A 96 22.22 -24.68 -21.16
N LEU A 97 22.50 -23.77 -20.23
CA LEU A 97 21.75 -23.59 -18.99
C LEU A 97 20.34 -23.06 -19.25
N GLU A 98 19.33 -23.77 -18.77
CA GLU A 98 17.95 -23.31 -18.80
C GLU A 98 17.73 -22.17 -17.80
N VAL A 99 16.87 -21.22 -18.17
CA VAL A 99 16.63 -19.99 -17.39
C VAL A 99 16.19 -20.28 -15.96
N ASP A 100 15.39 -21.34 -15.77
CA ASP A 100 14.84 -21.75 -14.48
C ASP A 100 15.90 -22.23 -13.48
N TYR A 101 17.12 -22.59 -13.92
CA TYR A 101 18.17 -23.14 -13.07
C TYR A 101 19.39 -22.23 -12.89
N ILE A 102 19.36 -20.99 -13.40
CA ILE A 102 20.52 -20.07 -13.33
C ILE A 102 20.88 -19.74 -11.87
N ASP A 103 19.88 -19.51 -11.02
CA ASP A 103 20.04 -19.30 -9.57
C ASP A 103 20.66 -20.51 -8.86
N ASP A 104 20.22 -21.71 -9.23
CA ASP A 104 20.77 -22.97 -8.71
C ASP A 104 22.23 -23.16 -9.13
N PHE A 105 22.56 -22.85 -10.38
CA PHE A 105 23.93 -22.92 -10.87
C PHE A 105 24.85 -22.04 -10.05
N TRP A 106 24.52 -20.77 -9.85
CA TRP A 106 25.34 -19.87 -9.04
C TRP A 106 25.40 -20.30 -7.56
N SER A 107 24.33 -20.88 -7.03
CA SER A 107 24.30 -21.46 -5.69
C SER A 107 25.30 -22.63 -5.57
N LEU A 108 25.31 -23.55 -6.54
CA LEU A 108 26.27 -24.65 -6.59
C LEU A 108 27.70 -24.16 -6.85
N PHE A 109 27.88 -23.15 -7.70
CA PHE A 109 29.16 -22.51 -7.98
C PHE A 109 29.81 -21.97 -6.69
N CYS A 110 29.00 -21.34 -5.83
CA CYS A 110 29.43 -20.91 -4.49
C CYS A 110 29.71 -22.11 -3.58
N LYS A 111 28.77 -23.06 -3.50
CA LYS A 111 28.86 -24.24 -2.62
C LYS A 111 30.14 -25.04 -2.84
N PHE A 112 30.56 -25.19 -4.09
CA PHE A 112 31.78 -25.91 -4.48
C PHE A 112 33.01 -25.01 -4.63
N LYS A 113 32.92 -23.72 -4.27
CA LYS A 113 34.00 -22.73 -4.33
C LYS A 113 34.67 -22.60 -5.70
N LEU A 114 33.91 -22.77 -6.78
CA LEU A 114 34.45 -22.68 -8.14
C LEU A 114 35.01 -21.29 -8.47
N TYR A 115 34.55 -20.26 -7.78
CA TYR A 115 35.10 -18.90 -7.88
C TYR A 115 36.59 -18.81 -7.53
N GLN A 116 37.15 -19.77 -6.79
CA GLN A 116 38.58 -19.85 -6.47
C GLN A 116 39.41 -20.51 -7.58
N LEU A 117 38.76 -21.28 -8.47
CA LEU A 117 39.41 -22.06 -9.53
C LEU A 117 39.25 -21.42 -10.91
N ILE A 118 38.17 -20.66 -11.10
CA ILE A 118 37.79 -20.05 -12.37
C ILE A 118 38.30 -18.61 -12.42
N ASP A 119 38.89 -18.26 -13.55
CA ASP A 119 39.40 -16.91 -13.81
C ASP A 119 38.25 -15.90 -13.89
N ALA A 120 38.50 -14.76 -13.29
CA ALA A 120 37.57 -13.66 -13.17
C ALA A 120 37.16 -13.12 -14.56
N GLN A 121 38.05 -13.17 -15.56
CA GLN A 121 37.73 -12.81 -16.95
C GLN A 121 36.74 -13.78 -17.60
N ALA A 122 36.83 -15.09 -17.30
CA ALA A 122 35.90 -16.07 -17.83
C ALA A 122 34.46 -15.79 -17.33
N VAL A 123 34.32 -15.46 -16.05
CA VAL A 123 33.03 -15.04 -15.45
C VAL A 123 32.53 -13.74 -16.09
N LYS A 124 33.41 -12.75 -16.27
CA LYS A 124 33.06 -11.47 -16.92
C LYS A 124 32.48 -11.66 -18.30
N MET A 125 33.12 -12.46 -19.16
CA MET A 125 32.67 -12.71 -20.53
C MET A 125 31.28 -13.36 -20.58
N ILE A 126 31.00 -14.30 -19.68
CA ILE A 126 29.72 -15.00 -19.62
C ILE A 126 28.59 -14.05 -19.21
N LEU A 127 28.83 -13.20 -18.21
CA LEU A 127 27.84 -12.23 -17.74
C LEU A 127 27.60 -11.12 -18.77
N GLN A 128 28.64 -10.67 -19.49
CA GLN A 128 28.48 -9.70 -20.60
C GLN A 128 27.64 -10.26 -21.75
N LYS A 129 27.82 -11.55 -22.08
CA LYS A 129 27.02 -12.21 -23.13
C LYS A 129 25.57 -12.42 -22.71
N ASN A 130 25.31 -12.59 -21.41
CA ASN A 130 24.00 -12.94 -20.85
C ASN A 130 23.53 -11.90 -19.82
N GLN A 131 23.36 -10.64 -20.24
CA GLN A 131 23.06 -9.52 -19.33
C GLN A 131 21.79 -9.75 -18.49
N THR A 132 20.77 -10.39 -19.04
CA THR A 132 19.53 -10.73 -18.31
C THR A 132 19.77 -11.68 -17.14
N HIS A 133 20.87 -12.46 -17.16
CA HIS A 133 21.21 -13.40 -16.10
C HIS A 133 21.95 -12.72 -14.93
N PHE A 134 22.40 -11.48 -15.12
CA PHE A 134 23.22 -10.77 -14.13
C PHE A 134 22.51 -10.58 -12.79
N ARG A 135 21.17 -10.45 -12.80
CA ARG A 135 20.35 -10.40 -11.58
C ARG A 135 20.56 -11.63 -10.68
N PHE A 136 20.67 -12.82 -11.26
CA PHE A 136 20.90 -14.05 -10.50
C PHE A 136 22.31 -14.09 -9.89
N PHE A 137 23.31 -13.56 -10.60
CA PHE A 137 24.66 -13.39 -10.05
C PHE A 137 24.66 -12.44 -8.84
N LEU A 138 24.01 -11.27 -8.97
CA LEU A 138 23.92 -10.30 -7.87
C LEU A 138 23.15 -10.82 -6.65
N SER A 139 22.30 -11.85 -6.81
CA SER A 139 21.62 -12.48 -5.67
C SER A 139 22.58 -13.22 -4.71
N ASN A 140 23.80 -13.53 -5.16
CA ASN A 140 24.80 -14.26 -4.40
C ASN A 140 25.86 -13.33 -3.81
N LYS A 141 25.71 -12.96 -2.53
CA LYS A 141 26.64 -12.06 -1.82
C LYS A 141 28.11 -12.48 -1.92
N MET A 142 28.40 -13.78 -1.79
CA MET A 142 29.78 -14.27 -1.86
C MET A 142 30.45 -14.00 -3.21
N LEU A 143 29.71 -14.14 -4.33
CA LEU A 143 30.26 -13.88 -5.65
C LEU A 143 30.50 -12.40 -5.88
N VAL A 144 29.55 -11.57 -5.44
CA VAL A 144 29.67 -10.11 -5.52
C VAL A 144 30.86 -9.62 -4.72
N ASP A 145 31.04 -10.11 -3.49
CA ASP A 145 32.16 -9.73 -2.63
C ASP A 145 33.51 -10.24 -3.18
N TYR A 146 33.56 -11.43 -3.80
CA TYR A 146 34.79 -11.98 -4.38
C TYR A 146 35.20 -11.29 -5.69
N TYR A 147 34.23 -11.05 -6.58
CA TYR A 147 34.42 -10.40 -7.88
C TYR A 147 34.09 -8.90 -7.80
N ASP A 148 34.44 -8.23 -6.71
CA ASP A 148 34.00 -6.87 -6.37
C ASP A 148 34.21 -5.86 -7.54
N GLN A 149 35.45 -5.76 -8.01
CA GLN A 149 35.82 -4.84 -9.11
C GLN A 149 35.17 -5.20 -10.45
N ILE A 150 35.13 -6.49 -10.81
CA ILE A 150 34.51 -6.95 -12.05
C ILE A 150 33.01 -6.72 -12.03
N THR A 151 32.37 -6.97 -10.89
CA THR A 151 30.94 -6.74 -10.70
C THR A 151 30.62 -5.26 -10.91
N LYS A 152 31.46 -4.36 -10.37
CA LYS A 152 31.31 -2.91 -10.61
C LYS A 152 31.45 -2.55 -12.09
N GLU A 153 32.48 -3.06 -12.76
CA GLU A 153 32.68 -2.83 -14.19
C GLU A 153 31.50 -3.31 -15.03
N LEU A 154 30.92 -4.47 -14.71
CA LEU A 154 29.74 -5.00 -15.38
C LEU A 154 28.50 -4.14 -15.15
N ILE A 155 28.31 -3.63 -13.93
CA ILE A 155 27.21 -2.72 -13.59
C ILE A 155 27.31 -1.45 -14.43
N LEU A 156 28.47 -0.80 -14.46
CA LEU A 156 28.69 0.47 -15.15
C LEU A 156 28.71 0.34 -16.68
N ALA A 157 28.95 -0.86 -17.21
CA ALA A 157 28.99 -1.11 -18.66
C ALA A 157 27.60 -1.08 -19.34
N ASP A 158 26.52 -1.20 -18.58
CA ASP A 158 25.15 -1.14 -19.11
C ASP A 158 24.27 -0.28 -18.19
N GLU A 159 23.79 0.83 -18.73
CA GLU A 159 22.93 1.79 -18.04
C GLU A 159 21.64 1.17 -17.51
N ARG A 160 21.13 0.08 -18.10
CA ARG A 160 19.94 -0.64 -17.61
C ARG A 160 20.15 -1.30 -16.25
N ASN A 161 21.40 -1.50 -15.82
CA ASN A 161 21.68 -1.97 -14.46
C ASN A 161 21.26 -0.96 -13.38
N ALA A 162 20.95 0.29 -13.76
CA ALA A 162 20.23 1.24 -12.90
C ALA A 162 18.92 0.66 -12.35
N GLU A 163 18.21 -0.15 -13.12
CA GLU A 163 16.95 -0.78 -12.70
C GLU A 163 17.16 -1.74 -11.53
N LEU A 164 18.25 -2.52 -11.55
CA LEU A 164 18.63 -3.42 -10.45
C LEU A 164 18.96 -2.63 -9.18
N LEU A 165 19.57 -1.45 -9.32
CA LEU A 165 19.87 -0.56 -8.20
C LEU A 165 18.57 0.00 -7.58
N LEU A 166 17.65 0.45 -8.42
CA LEU A 166 16.35 0.97 -8.01
C LEU A 166 15.49 -0.14 -7.36
N ASP A 167 15.49 -1.35 -7.90
CA ASP A 167 14.81 -2.52 -7.33
C ASP A 167 15.25 -2.81 -5.89
N LYS A 168 16.55 -2.65 -5.61
CA LYS A 168 17.10 -2.88 -4.27
C LYS A 168 16.73 -1.77 -3.30
N PHE A 169 16.94 -0.51 -3.71
CA PHE A 169 16.94 0.62 -2.78
C PHE A 169 15.63 1.41 -2.80
N ALA A 170 15.04 1.61 -3.97
CA ALA A 170 14.00 2.61 -4.19
C ALA A 170 12.60 2.05 -4.49
N VAL A 171 12.45 0.78 -4.89
CA VAL A 171 11.15 0.16 -5.17
C VAL A 171 10.55 -0.48 -3.91
N GLN A 172 9.25 -0.27 -3.69
CA GLN A 172 8.47 -0.96 -2.65
C GLN A 172 8.32 -2.43 -3.03
N GLY A 173 8.86 -3.33 -2.19
CA GLY A 173 8.97 -4.74 -2.53
C GLY A 173 7.61 -5.41 -2.78
N ALA A 174 7.43 -5.96 -3.98
CA ALA A 174 6.42 -6.99 -4.23
C ALA A 174 6.90 -8.36 -3.71
N VAL A 175 5.92 -9.18 -3.32
CA VAL A 175 5.82 -10.56 -2.78
C VAL A 175 7.05 -11.52 -2.79
N LYS A 176 8.12 -11.32 -3.58
CA LYS A 176 9.39 -12.07 -3.46
C LYS A 176 10.58 -11.13 -3.70
N LYS A 177 11.25 -10.70 -2.62
CA LYS A 177 12.54 -10.00 -2.71
C LYS A 177 13.62 -11.01 -3.13
N VAL A 178 14.09 -10.93 -4.37
CA VAL A 178 15.44 -11.41 -4.69
C VAL A 178 16.41 -10.44 -4.02
N PHE A 179 17.16 -10.90 -3.03
CA PHE A 179 18.12 -10.07 -2.30
C PHE A 179 19.30 -9.70 -3.21
N LEU A 180 19.26 -8.53 -3.83
CA LEU A 180 20.37 -8.06 -4.68
C LEU A 180 21.53 -7.54 -3.81
N ASN A 181 22.74 -7.97 -4.15
CA ASN A 181 23.99 -7.51 -3.54
C ASN A 181 24.73 -6.64 -4.55
N PHE A 182 25.41 -5.61 -4.05
CA PHE A 182 26.20 -4.70 -4.88
C PHE A 182 27.62 -4.65 -4.30
N PRO A 183 28.65 -4.50 -5.16
CA PRO A 183 30.04 -4.51 -4.73
C PRO A 183 30.35 -3.34 -3.79
N ALA A 184 31.23 -3.57 -2.82
CA ALA A 184 31.63 -2.58 -1.83
C ALA A 184 32.39 -1.41 -2.46
N CYS A 185 33.16 -1.66 -3.53
CA CYS A 185 33.85 -0.60 -4.28
C CYS A 185 32.92 0.30 -5.13
N PHE A 186 31.61 0.02 -5.19
CA PHE A 186 30.63 0.83 -5.92
C PHE A 186 30.09 1.95 -5.05
N SER A 187 30.70 3.12 -5.21
CA SER A 187 30.48 4.32 -4.41
C SER A 187 29.11 4.96 -4.66
N GLU A 188 28.70 5.87 -3.77
CA GLU A 188 27.44 6.62 -3.93
C GLU A 188 27.45 7.54 -5.16
N ASN A 189 28.60 8.17 -5.47
CA ASN A 189 28.73 9.01 -6.66
C ASN A 189 28.57 8.20 -7.95
N GLU A 190 29.25 7.05 -8.06
CA GLU A 190 29.13 6.17 -9.22
C GLU A 190 27.68 5.64 -9.38
N ARG A 191 26.97 5.40 -8.26
CA ARG A 191 25.54 5.04 -8.29
C ARG A 191 24.69 6.15 -8.88
N GLU A 192 24.88 7.40 -8.43
CA GLU A 192 24.15 8.54 -8.98
C GLU A 192 24.49 8.78 -10.46
N GLU A 193 25.76 8.63 -10.84
CA GLU A 193 26.19 8.73 -12.25
C GLU A 193 25.50 7.69 -13.13
N LEU A 194 25.43 6.42 -12.70
CA LEU A 194 24.71 5.36 -13.42
C LEU A 194 23.23 5.72 -13.63
N ILE A 195 22.56 6.24 -12.60
CA ILE A 195 21.18 6.74 -12.70
C ILE A 195 21.10 7.91 -13.69
N GLY A 196 22.06 8.83 -13.65
CA GLY A 196 22.14 9.97 -14.56
C GLY A 196 22.25 9.55 -16.03
N HIS A 197 23.07 8.53 -16.32
CA HIS A 197 23.20 7.93 -17.65
C HIS A 197 21.90 7.25 -18.08
N TYR A 198 21.31 6.43 -17.19
CA TYR A 198 20.03 5.78 -17.44
C TYR A 198 18.89 6.75 -17.79
N ILE A 199 18.79 7.92 -17.13
CA ILE A 199 17.78 8.94 -17.45
C ILE A 199 17.91 9.44 -18.90
N GLN A 200 19.14 9.51 -19.41
CA GLN A 200 19.44 9.97 -20.77
C GLN A 200 19.28 8.86 -21.81
N SER A 201 19.24 7.60 -21.37
CA SER A 201 19.05 6.43 -22.24
C SER A 201 17.76 6.50 -23.06
N ALA A 202 17.84 5.97 -24.28
CA ALA A 202 16.68 5.72 -25.11
C ALA A 202 15.83 4.54 -24.60
N GLU A 203 16.44 3.58 -23.87
CA GLU A 203 15.78 2.39 -23.33
C GLU A 203 15.23 2.60 -21.91
N ALA A 204 15.32 3.82 -21.36
CA ALA A 204 14.86 4.14 -20.01
C ALA A 204 13.37 3.83 -19.83
N ASN A 205 13.05 2.96 -18.87
CA ASN A 205 11.69 2.57 -18.56
C ASN A 205 10.99 3.66 -17.73
N LEU A 206 9.84 4.12 -18.22
CA LEU A 206 9.05 5.19 -17.62
C LEU A 206 8.69 4.94 -16.15
N ASN A 207 8.47 3.68 -15.77
CA ASN A 207 8.15 3.33 -14.39
C ASN A 207 9.35 3.61 -13.47
N TYR A 208 10.57 3.22 -13.86
CA TYR A 208 11.77 3.49 -13.06
C TYR A 208 12.11 4.99 -13.02
N LEU A 209 11.87 5.71 -14.12
CA LEU A 209 11.99 7.18 -14.11
C LEU A 209 11.06 7.83 -13.07
N ARG A 210 9.83 7.32 -12.90
CA ARG A 210 8.92 7.79 -11.85
C ARG A 210 9.44 7.45 -10.44
N ILE A 211 10.02 6.25 -10.24
CA ILE A 211 10.66 5.88 -8.97
C ILE A 211 11.79 6.86 -8.62
N ILE A 212 12.64 7.24 -9.59
CA ILE A 212 13.75 8.17 -9.39
C ILE A 212 13.25 9.52 -8.83
N ILE A 213 12.12 10.04 -9.33
CA ILE A 213 11.55 11.32 -8.89
C ILE A 213 11.21 11.29 -7.39
N ASP A 214 10.60 10.19 -6.95
CA ASP A 214 10.05 10.02 -5.61
C ASP A 214 10.98 9.19 -4.70
N THR A 215 12.27 9.04 -5.03
CA THR A 215 13.22 8.35 -4.16
C THR A 215 13.65 9.25 -2.99
N LEU A 216 13.36 8.83 -1.76
CA LEU A 216 13.84 9.50 -0.54
C LEU A 216 15.31 9.17 -0.27
N SER A 217 16.03 10.12 0.34
CA SER A 217 17.46 9.93 0.67
C SER A 217 17.71 8.82 1.70
N ASN A 218 16.74 8.50 2.56
CA ASN A 218 16.82 7.41 3.53
C ASN A 218 16.56 6.01 2.93
N SER A 219 16.36 5.92 1.61
CA SER A 219 16.12 4.65 0.90
C SER A 219 17.37 3.76 0.82
N GLY A 220 18.55 4.33 1.04
CA GLY A 220 19.87 3.72 0.75
C GLY A 220 20.45 4.15 -0.60
N LEU A 221 19.71 4.98 -1.35
CA LEU A 221 20.16 5.63 -2.58
C LEU A 221 19.95 7.15 -2.45
N VAL A 222 21.05 7.90 -2.38
CA VAL A 222 21.03 9.37 -2.31
C VAL A 222 21.07 9.91 -3.74
N LEU A 223 20.06 10.70 -4.10
CA LEU A 223 19.98 11.37 -5.39
C LEU A 223 19.93 12.88 -5.20
N SER A 224 20.64 13.63 -6.03
CA SER A 224 20.57 15.08 -6.05
C SER A 224 19.25 15.59 -6.63
N ASN A 225 18.88 16.82 -6.29
CA ASN A 225 17.72 17.49 -6.89
C ASN A 225 17.86 17.67 -8.41
N LYS A 226 19.10 17.79 -8.91
CA LYS A 226 19.38 17.88 -10.35
C LYS A 226 19.00 16.58 -11.06
N THR A 227 19.38 15.44 -10.51
CA THR A 227 19.04 14.11 -11.04
C THR A 227 17.53 13.87 -11.03
N ARG A 228 16.85 14.19 -9.91
CA ARG A 228 15.37 14.10 -9.84
C ARG A 228 14.67 15.00 -10.84
N LEU A 229 15.15 16.23 -11.04
CA LEU A 229 14.59 17.16 -12.01
C LEU A 229 14.78 16.67 -13.46
N ALA A 230 15.95 16.08 -13.78
CA ALA A 230 16.21 15.49 -15.08
C ALA A 230 15.22 14.33 -15.38
N ALA A 231 15.01 13.43 -14.41
CA ALA A 231 14.02 12.36 -14.52
C ALA A 231 12.60 12.91 -14.72
N ARG A 232 12.19 13.95 -13.97
CA ARG A 232 10.88 14.59 -14.15
C ARG A 232 10.67 15.13 -15.56
N LYS A 233 11.63 15.91 -16.08
CA LYS A 233 11.58 16.43 -17.45
C LYS A 233 11.50 15.31 -18.50
N ARG A 234 12.24 14.22 -18.28
CA ARG A 234 12.20 13.03 -19.14
C ARG A 234 10.82 12.39 -19.14
N VAL A 235 10.23 12.16 -17.96
CA VAL A 235 8.88 11.60 -17.81
C VAL A 235 7.84 12.47 -18.50
N GLU A 236 7.88 13.79 -18.31
CA GLU A 236 6.95 14.73 -18.94
C GLU A 236 7.05 14.66 -20.48
N SER A 237 8.27 14.65 -21.02
CA SER A 237 8.50 14.54 -22.46
C SER A 237 7.98 13.22 -23.05
N GLU A 238 8.30 12.09 -22.43
CA GLU A 238 7.88 10.77 -22.92
C GLU A 238 6.37 10.55 -22.76
N THR A 239 5.78 11.04 -21.66
CA THR A 239 4.33 11.00 -21.44
C THR A 239 3.60 11.79 -22.52
N LYS A 240 4.09 12.98 -22.87
CA LYS A 240 3.50 13.80 -23.94
C LYS A 240 3.55 13.08 -25.29
N LYS A 241 4.70 12.52 -25.66
CA LYS A 241 4.87 11.75 -26.93
C LYS A 241 3.96 10.52 -26.99
N PHE A 242 3.78 9.82 -25.86
CA PHE A 242 2.92 8.65 -25.78
C PHE A 242 1.46 9.01 -26.07
N PHE A 243 0.95 10.05 -25.41
CA PHE A 243 -0.45 10.48 -25.57
C PHE A 243 -0.75 11.22 -26.88
N GLU A 244 0.27 11.67 -27.62
CA GLU A 244 0.08 12.14 -29.00
C GLU A 244 -0.40 11.03 -29.95
N LYS A 245 -0.11 9.77 -29.65
CA LYS A 245 -0.39 8.61 -30.51
C LYS A 245 -1.38 7.62 -29.92
N THR A 246 -1.79 7.79 -28.68
CA THR A 246 -2.57 6.80 -27.93
C THR A 246 -3.57 7.49 -27.03
N GLU A 247 -4.82 7.03 -27.07
CA GLU A 247 -5.80 7.44 -26.08
C GLU A 247 -5.60 6.66 -24.77
N GLY A 248 -5.52 7.39 -23.67
CA GLY A 248 -5.47 6.79 -22.33
C GLY A 248 -6.86 6.45 -21.78
N MET A 249 -6.88 5.64 -20.72
CA MET A 249 -8.07 5.50 -19.89
C MET A 249 -8.36 6.83 -19.19
N LYS A 250 -9.54 7.41 -19.45
CA LYS A 250 -10.00 8.64 -18.81
C LYS A 250 -10.79 8.28 -17.55
N TYR A 251 -10.50 8.97 -16.47
CA TYR A 251 -11.28 8.95 -15.25
C TYR A 251 -11.27 10.34 -14.61
N GLY A 252 -12.28 10.65 -13.80
CA GLY A 252 -12.37 11.95 -13.14
C GLY A 252 -13.68 12.14 -12.40
N ALA A 253 -14.05 13.40 -12.22
CA ALA A 253 -15.31 13.79 -11.59
C ALA A 253 -15.91 15.00 -12.29
N SER A 254 -17.21 15.18 -12.13
CA SER A 254 -17.98 16.34 -12.58
C SER A 254 -18.97 16.72 -11.48
N VAL A 255 -19.06 18.01 -11.16
CA VAL A 255 -19.96 18.54 -10.15
C VAL A 255 -20.85 19.61 -10.78
N CYS A 256 -22.16 19.46 -10.61
CA CYS A 256 -23.15 20.43 -11.06
C CYS A 256 -23.96 20.95 -9.85
N PHE A 257 -24.19 22.26 -9.82
CA PHE A 257 -25.14 22.90 -8.91
C PHE A 257 -26.30 23.41 -9.77
N ASP A 258 -27.45 22.74 -9.66
CA ASP A 258 -28.61 22.93 -10.53
C ASP A 258 -29.86 23.27 -9.70
N GLU A 259 -30.63 24.26 -10.14
CA GLU A 259 -31.84 24.71 -9.46
C GLU A 259 -33.05 23.79 -9.72
N ASP A 260 -33.00 22.97 -10.76
CA ASP A 260 -34.13 22.17 -11.25
C ASP A 260 -34.00 20.67 -10.95
N CYS A 261 -32.99 20.27 -10.17
CA CYS A 261 -32.81 18.89 -9.72
C CYS A 261 -33.54 18.59 -8.40
N ASP A 262 -33.64 17.31 -8.02
CA ASP A 262 -34.22 16.92 -6.73
C ASP A 262 -33.38 17.46 -5.55
N PRO A 263 -34.00 17.75 -4.39
CA PRO A 263 -33.25 18.18 -3.20
C PRO A 263 -32.20 17.16 -2.72
N GLU A 264 -32.44 15.87 -2.98
CA GLU A 264 -31.48 14.81 -2.67
C GLU A 264 -30.31 14.81 -3.68
N PRO A 265 -29.06 14.68 -3.22
CA PRO A 265 -27.91 14.68 -4.11
C PRO A 265 -27.96 13.46 -5.05
N SER A 266 -27.77 13.69 -6.35
CA SER A 266 -27.70 12.61 -7.33
C SER A 266 -26.24 12.31 -7.64
N ILE A 267 -25.79 11.06 -7.46
CA ILE A 267 -24.44 10.59 -7.79
C ILE A 267 -24.55 9.45 -8.80
N ARG A 268 -23.87 9.58 -9.94
CA ARG A 268 -23.86 8.59 -11.01
C ARG A 268 -22.44 8.31 -11.47
N TYR A 269 -22.22 7.10 -11.96
CA TYR A 269 -20.95 6.71 -12.55
C TYR A 269 -21.11 6.52 -14.06
N ASN A 270 -20.44 7.36 -14.84
CA ASN A 270 -20.54 7.36 -16.29
C ASN A 270 -19.14 7.27 -16.92
N LYS A 271 -18.82 6.12 -17.54
CA LYS A 271 -17.58 5.91 -18.31
C LYS A 271 -16.29 6.39 -17.61
N GLY A 272 -16.14 6.12 -16.31
CA GLY A 272 -14.95 6.55 -15.55
C GLY A 272 -15.07 7.91 -14.86
N ILE A 273 -16.19 8.61 -15.02
CA ILE A 273 -16.44 9.90 -14.40
C ILE A 273 -17.51 9.73 -13.31
N ILE A 274 -17.21 10.22 -12.10
CA ILE A 274 -18.22 10.38 -11.06
C ILE A 274 -18.94 11.71 -11.29
N GLU A 275 -20.23 11.66 -11.62
CA GLU A 275 -21.07 12.82 -11.85
C GLU A 275 -21.94 13.04 -10.61
N SER A 276 -21.83 14.21 -9.98
CA SER A 276 -22.67 14.60 -8.84
C SER A 276 -23.44 15.88 -9.14
N THR A 277 -24.72 15.91 -8.81
CA THR A 277 -25.59 17.09 -8.95
C THR A 277 -26.22 17.44 -7.60
N TYR A 278 -26.19 18.74 -7.26
CA TYR A 278 -26.71 19.30 -6.01
C TYR A 278 -27.75 20.38 -6.28
N ASN A 279 -28.81 20.39 -5.48
CA ASN A 279 -29.87 21.39 -5.61
C ASN A 279 -29.43 22.74 -5.04
N THR A 280 -29.32 23.73 -5.92
CA THR A 280 -28.91 25.10 -5.54
C THR A 280 -29.94 25.78 -4.64
N LYS A 281 -31.24 25.61 -4.91
CA LYS A 281 -32.33 26.21 -4.11
C LYS A 281 -32.35 25.72 -2.67
N TRP A 282 -32.03 24.44 -2.45
CA TRP A 282 -31.91 23.87 -1.10
C TRP A 282 -30.81 24.59 -0.30
N ILE A 283 -29.65 24.82 -0.92
CA ILE A 283 -28.53 25.53 -0.27
C ILE A 283 -28.91 27.00 -0.02
N GLU A 284 -29.46 27.69 -1.03
CA GLU A 284 -29.85 29.10 -0.93
C GLU A 284 -30.98 29.35 0.10
N SER A 285 -31.77 28.31 0.42
CA SER A 285 -32.81 28.37 1.46
C SER A 285 -32.28 28.09 2.87
N ASN A 286 -31.07 27.54 3.02
CA ASN A 286 -30.49 27.12 4.30
C ASN A 286 -29.08 27.69 4.48
N LEU A 287 -29.02 29.00 4.74
CA LEU A 287 -27.77 29.78 4.81
C LEU A 287 -27.18 29.92 6.23
N ASP A 288 -27.76 29.26 7.23
CA ASP A 288 -27.18 29.24 8.58
C ASP A 288 -25.87 28.44 8.61
N PHE A 289 -24.89 28.91 9.37
CA PHE A 289 -23.52 28.42 9.30
C PHE A 289 -23.40 26.94 9.69
N SER A 290 -24.21 26.47 10.64
CA SER A 290 -24.28 25.06 11.04
C SER A 290 -24.72 24.18 9.87
N THR A 291 -25.82 24.53 9.19
CA THR A 291 -26.29 23.77 8.02
C THR A 291 -25.29 23.81 6.87
N LEU A 292 -24.63 24.95 6.66
CA LEU A 292 -23.61 25.08 5.63
C LEU A 292 -22.38 24.17 5.89
N LEU A 293 -21.96 24.01 7.15
CA LEU A 293 -20.92 23.03 7.51
C LEU A 293 -21.43 21.59 7.37
N ASN A 294 -22.67 21.31 7.78
CA ASN A 294 -23.28 19.99 7.68
C ASN A 294 -23.39 19.47 6.24
N ASN A 295 -23.36 20.35 5.24
CA ASN A 295 -23.32 19.94 3.82
C ASN A 295 -22.09 19.12 3.46
N PHE A 296 -20.95 19.35 4.11
CA PHE A 296 -19.76 18.52 3.90
C PHE A 296 -19.98 17.07 4.36
N ILE A 297 -20.85 16.86 5.33
CA ILE A 297 -21.23 15.53 5.84
C ILE A 297 -22.33 14.95 4.95
N TYR A 298 -23.50 15.60 4.89
CA TYR A 298 -24.72 15.00 4.36
C TYR A 298 -24.90 15.15 2.84
N LEU A 299 -24.43 16.25 2.24
CA LEU A 299 -24.49 16.41 0.79
C LEU A 299 -23.27 15.84 0.09
N PHE A 300 -22.07 16.17 0.58
CA PHE A 300 -20.82 15.83 -0.12
C PHE A 300 -20.21 14.51 0.32
N GLY A 301 -20.58 13.99 1.50
CA GLY A 301 -20.12 12.69 1.98
C GLY A 301 -18.62 12.65 2.30
N PHE A 302 -18.06 13.73 2.85
CA PHE A 302 -16.63 13.80 3.24
C PHE A 302 -16.29 12.83 4.38
N VAL A 303 -17.29 12.44 5.15
CA VAL A 303 -17.21 11.40 6.17
C VAL A 303 -18.33 10.39 5.96
N ASP A 304 -18.12 9.16 6.44
CA ASP A 304 -19.14 8.12 6.45
C ASP A 304 -20.02 8.17 7.71
N ASN A 305 -20.91 7.18 7.86
CA ASN A 305 -21.82 7.07 9.01
C ASN A 305 -21.12 6.86 10.37
N GLN A 306 -19.83 6.50 10.38
CA GLN A 306 -18.99 6.40 11.57
C GLN A 306 -18.10 7.64 11.74
N MET A 307 -18.34 8.70 10.97
CA MET A 307 -17.56 9.93 10.93
C MET A 307 -16.09 9.70 10.52
N ARG A 308 -15.80 8.62 9.79
CA ARG A 308 -14.47 8.35 9.21
C ARG A 308 -14.34 9.10 7.89
N ILE A 309 -13.21 9.76 7.64
CA ILE A 309 -12.97 10.49 6.40
C ILE A 309 -13.01 9.54 5.20
N THR A 310 -13.85 9.83 4.21
CA THR A 310 -14.03 9.00 3.00
C THR A 310 -12.96 9.26 1.94
N LEU A 311 -12.23 10.37 2.06
CA LEU A 311 -11.21 10.82 1.10
C LEU A 311 -9.87 10.10 1.24
N VAL A 312 -9.69 9.28 2.28
CA VAL A 312 -8.46 8.51 2.51
C VAL A 312 -8.29 7.39 1.47
N SER A 313 -7.06 6.93 1.28
CA SER A 313 -6.81 5.76 0.44
C SER A 313 -7.06 4.48 1.23
N LYS A 314 -7.77 3.52 0.63
CA LYS A 314 -8.09 2.22 1.25
C LYS A 314 -7.52 1.09 0.40
N GLN A 315 -6.93 0.08 1.03
CA GLN A 315 -6.37 -1.06 0.28
C GLN A 315 -7.44 -1.78 -0.55
N THR A 316 -8.64 -1.93 -0.01
CA THR A 316 -9.80 -2.57 -0.65
C THR A 316 -10.28 -1.86 -1.91
N GLN A 317 -9.97 -0.57 -2.08
CA GLN A 317 -10.35 0.23 -3.24
C GLN A 317 -9.30 0.22 -4.37
N LEU A 318 -8.13 -0.37 -4.14
CA LEU A 318 -7.12 -0.60 -5.18
C LEU A 318 -7.53 -1.78 -6.06
N GLY A 319 -7.52 -1.58 -7.38
CA GLY A 319 -7.69 -2.68 -8.32
C GLY A 319 -6.54 -3.69 -8.27
N LEU A 320 -6.74 -4.90 -8.81
CA LEU A 320 -5.73 -5.97 -8.83
C LEU A 320 -4.39 -5.50 -9.45
N PHE A 321 -4.45 -4.78 -10.57
CA PHE A 321 -3.27 -4.22 -11.22
C PHE A 321 -2.56 -3.18 -10.35
N GLU A 322 -3.32 -2.33 -9.65
CA GLU A 322 -2.79 -1.26 -8.80
C GLU A 322 -2.15 -1.82 -7.54
N ARG A 323 -2.71 -2.92 -7.01
CA ARG A 323 -2.26 -3.59 -5.79
C ARG A 323 -1.02 -4.45 -6.02
N TYR A 324 -0.95 -5.18 -7.14
CA TYR A 324 0.09 -6.20 -7.34
C TYR A 324 1.06 -5.96 -8.49
N LEU A 325 0.68 -5.19 -9.52
CA LEU A 325 1.48 -5.03 -10.75
C LEU A 325 2.08 -3.64 -10.91
N THR A 326 1.60 -2.64 -10.16
CA THR A 326 2.12 -1.28 -10.22
C THR A 326 3.39 -1.14 -9.38
N MET A 327 4.47 -0.70 -10.02
CA MET A 327 5.73 -0.40 -9.34
C MET A 327 5.61 0.90 -8.56
N ARG A 328 5.94 0.87 -7.27
CA ARG A 328 5.80 2.02 -6.36
C ARG A 328 7.11 2.36 -5.68
N PRO A 329 7.39 3.64 -5.40
CA PRO A 329 8.52 4.02 -4.58
C PRO A 329 8.41 3.45 -3.17
N LYS A 330 9.55 3.12 -2.58
CA LYS A 330 9.66 2.76 -1.17
C LYS A 330 9.16 3.94 -0.33
N TYR A 331 8.19 3.68 0.55
CA TYR A 331 7.48 4.68 1.35
C TYR A 331 6.51 5.57 0.56
N ALA A 332 6.01 5.14 -0.60
CA ALA A 332 4.92 5.87 -1.27
C ALA A 332 3.61 5.74 -0.49
N TYR A 333 2.87 6.85 -0.38
CA TYR A 333 1.46 6.81 0.01
C TYR A 333 0.71 6.05 -1.06
N SER A 334 -0.11 5.10 -0.62
CA SER A 334 -0.84 4.24 -1.54
C SER A 334 -1.90 5.04 -2.28
N THR A 335 -1.80 5.15 -3.60
CA THR A 335 -2.83 5.80 -4.43
C THR A 335 -3.33 4.84 -5.51
N GLY A 336 -4.50 5.16 -6.05
CA GLY A 336 -5.14 4.43 -7.14
C GLY A 336 -6.24 5.27 -7.80
N ILE A 337 -6.88 4.73 -8.83
CA ILE A 337 -7.92 5.40 -9.62
C ILE A 337 -9.06 5.87 -8.72
N SER A 338 -9.52 5.01 -7.82
CA SER A 338 -10.59 5.33 -6.85
C SER A 338 -10.23 6.53 -5.98
N PHE A 339 -9.01 6.56 -5.41
CA PHE A 339 -8.51 7.67 -4.60
C PHE A 339 -8.44 8.97 -5.42
N ASN A 340 -7.92 8.91 -6.65
CA ASN A 340 -7.81 10.08 -7.52
C ASN A 340 -9.19 10.63 -7.94
N GLN A 341 -10.17 9.76 -8.22
CA GLN A 341 -11.53 10.17 -8.56
C GLN A 341 -12.24 10.83 -7.37
N ILE A 342 -12.14 10.23 -6.18
CA ILE A 342 -12.70 10.81 -4.94
C ILE A 342 -12.02 12.15 -4.63
N GLY A 343 -10.70 12.23 -4.81
CA GLY A 343 -9.94 13.48 -4.70
C GLY A 343 -10.48 14.56 -5.63
N ALA A 344 -10.58 14.25 -6.94
CA ALA A 344 -11.11 15.19 -7.94
C ALA A 344 -12.56 15.61 -7.65
N LEU A 345 -13.41 14.68 -7.19
CA LEU A 345 -14.78 14.99 -6.80
C LEU A 345 -14.80 15.99 -5.63
N SER A 346 -14.06 15.70 -4.56
CA SER A 346 -13.97 16.57 -3.38
C SER A 346 -13.41 17.96 -3.70
N ASP A 347 -12.44 18.05 -4.62
CA ASP A 347 -11.88 19.32 -5.09
C ASP A 347 -12.93 20.14 -5.86
N LEU A 348 -13.69 19.51 -6.76
CA LEU A 348 -14.75 20.20 -7.50
C LEU A 348 -15.92 20.60 -6.61
N GLN A 349 -16.28 19.78 -5.62
CA GLN A 349 -17.32 20.08 -4.64
C GLN A 349 -16.96 21.33 -3.83
N ILE A 350 -15.74 21.39 -3.26
CA ILE A 350 -15.33 22.56 -2.47
C ILE A 350 -15.21 23.83 -3.32
N ILE A 351 -14.69 23.72 -4.55
CA ILE A 351 -14.58 24.86 -5.47
C ILE A 351 -15.97 25.39 -5.85
N GLY A 352 -16.89 24.50 -6.25
CA GLY A 352 -18.23 24.87 -6.65
C GLY A 352 -19.03 25.45 -5.47
N TYR A 353 -18.93 24.82 -4.30
CA TYR A 353 -19.60 25.28 -3.11
C TYR A 353 -19.07 26.64 -2.62
N TYR A 354 -17.75 26.83 -2.60
CA TYR A 354 -17.14 28.12 -2.28
C TYR A 354 -17.66 29.26 -3.19
N ARG A 355 -17.81 29.00 -4.49
CA ARG A 355 -18.36 29.97 -5.45
C ARG A 355 -19.84 30.24 -5.20
N LEU A 356 -20.62 29.21 -4.89
CA LEU A 356 -22.05 29.35 -4.58
C LEU A 356 -22.28 30.16 -3.30
N LEU A 357 -21.51 29.90 -2.24
CA LEU A 357 -21.57 30.69 -1.00
C LEU A 357 -21.20 32.15 -1.26
N LYS A 358 -20.15 32.39 -2.05
CA LYS A 358 -19.74 33.75 -2.41
C LYS A 358 -20.82 34.51 -3.18
N LYS A 359 -21.57 33.86 -4.08
CA LYS A 359 -22.74 34.44 -4.78
C LYS A 359 -23.81 34.90 -3.78
N ASN A 360 -23.93 34.21 -2.65
CA ASN A 360 -24.84 34.54 -1.55
C ASN A 360 -24.19 35.43 -0.47
N ASN A 361 -23.06 36.09 -0.77
CA ASN A 361 -22.30 36.96 0.14
C ASN A 361 -21.79 36.27 1.41
N ILE A 362 -21.59 34.94 1.37
CA ILE A 362 -21.04 34.16 2.48
C ILE A 362 -19.64 33.69 2.12
N ARG A 363 -18.71 33.89 3.05
CA ARG A 363 -17.33 33.41 2.93
C ARG A 363 -17.17 32.17 3.79
N ILE A 364 -16.61 31.11 3.22
CA ILE A 364 -16.33 29.89 3.99
C ILE A 364 -15.34 30.16 5.13
N GLU A 365 -14.42 31.11 4.92
CA GLU A 365 -13.49 31.58 5.94
C GLU A 365 -14.23 32.13 7.18
N THR A 366 -15.33 32.84 6.99
CA THR A 366 -16.14 33.38 8.10
C THR A 366 -16.90 32.29 8.84
N ILE A 367 -17.35 31.25 8.13
CA ILE A 367 -17.97 30.07 8.75
C ILE A 367 -16.96 29.34 9.64
N ILE A 368 -15.72 29.19 9.16
CA ILE A 368 -14.62 28.58 9.92
C ILE A 368 -14.30 29.39 11.18
N GLU A 369 -14.19 30.72 11.07
CA GLU A 369 -13.98 31.60 12.22
C GLU A 369 -15.12 31.47 13.24
N TRP A 370 -16.38 31.49 12.77
CA TRP A 370 -17.55 31.31 13.64
C TRP A 370 -17.53 29.97 14.39
N PHE A 371 -17.13 28.88 13.74
CA PHE A 371 -17.04 27.57 14.39
C PHE A 371 -16.14 27.63 15.63
N PHE A 372 -14.92 28.14 15.48
CA PHE A 372 -13.96 28.18 16.57
C PHE A 372 -14.24 29.29 17.60
N LEU A 373 -14.69 30.46 17.17
CA LEU A 373 -14.84 31.63 18.04
C LEU A 373 -16.19 31.71 18.76
N VAL A 374 -17.24 31.10 18.21
CA VAL A 374 -18.61 31.20 18.71
C VAL A 374 -19.16 29.83 19.06
N TYR A 375 -19.26 28.94 18.07
CA TYR A 375 -19.95 27.66 18.23
C TYR A 375 -19.33 26.76 19.31
N LEU A 376 -18.00 26.62 19.35
CA LEU A 376 -17.33 25.80 20.38
C LEU A 376 -17.56 26.31 21.81
N ASN A 377 -17.68 27.62 21.99
CA ASN A 377 -17.99 28.21 23.29
C ASN A 377 -19.48 28.04 23.63
N ASP A 378 -20.37 28.34 22.68
CA ASP A 378 -21.80 28.34 22.93
C ASP A 378 -22.33 26.92 23.20
N GLU A 379 -21.90 25.93 22.41
CA GLU A 379 -22.35 24.54 22.54
C GLU A 379 -21.55 23.73 23.58
N PHE A 380 -20.22 23.84 23.58
CA PHE A 380 -19.35 22.99 24.42
C PHE A 380 -18.67 23.71 25.58
N GLN A 381 -18.93 25.02 25.74
CA GLN A 381 -18.30 25.86 26.78
C GLN A 381 -16.76 25.91 26.70
N ILE A 382 -16.20 25.67 25.50
CA ILE A 382 -14.76 25.75 25.26
C ILE A 382 -14.40 27.18 24.87
N LYS A 383 -13.64 27.85 25.74
CA LYS A 383 -13.24 29.25 25.60
C LYS A 383 -11.84 29.37 25.01
N ASP A 384 -11.51 30.59 24.60
CA ASP A 384 -10.16 31.02 24.24
C ASP A 384 -9.56 30.29 23.01
N PHE A 385 -10.41 29.86 22.08
CA PHE A 385 -9.92 29.56 20.73
C PHE A 385 -9.63 30.86 19.97
N HIS A 386 -8.48 30.92 19.30
CA HIS A 386 -8.07 32.01 18.42
C HIS A 386 -7.77 31.48 17.02
N VAL A 387 -8.51 32.01 16.03
CA VAL A 387 -8.34 31.71 14.61
C VAL A 387 -8.53 32.98 13.80
N ARG A 388 -7.70 33.20 12.78
CA ARG A 388 -7.84 34.33 11.84
C ARG A 388 -7.67 33.88 10.41
N MET A 389 -8.77 33.81 9.68
CA MET A 389 -8.75 33.35 8.30
C MET A 389 -8.32 34.46 7.34
N PRO A 390 -7.79 34.10 6.14
CA PRO A 390 -7.33 35.08 5.17
C PRO A 390 -8.42 36.08 4.78
N SER A 391 -8.05 37.33 4.51
CA SER A 391 -9.00 38.37 4.09
C SER A 391 -9.60 38.10 2.70
N GLU A 392 -10.74 38.72 2.39
CA GLU A 392 -11.37 38.56 1.07
C GLU A 392 -10.50 39.04 -0.09
N ASN A 393 -9.76 40.13 0.11
CA ASN A 393 -8.94 40.78 -0.91
C ASN A 393 -7.54 40.14 -1.07
N SER A 394 -7.22 39.14 -0.26
CA SER A 394 -5.92 38.45 -0.35
C SER A 394 -5.84 37.60 -1.61
N THR A 395 -4.68 37.65 -2.27
CA THR A 395 -4.33 36.75 -3.39
C THR A 395 -4.28 35.30 -2.92
N PHE A 396 -4.43 34.32 -3.81
CA PHE A 396 -4.40 32.91 -3.37
C PHE A 396 -3.06 32.50 -2.78
N LEU A 397 -1.96 33.12 -3.20
CA LEU A 397 -0.65 32.94 -2.59
C LEU A 397 -0.64 33.40 -1.13
N GLU A 398 -1.16 34.60 -0.84
CA GLU A 398 -1.28 35.12 0.52
C GLU A 398 -2.20 34.24 1.35
N LYS A 399 -3.35 33.83 0.79
CA LYS A 399 -4.28 32.92 1.47
C LYS A 399 -3.61 31.61 1.86
N CYS A 400 -2.81 31.01 0.98
CA CYS A 400 -2.02 29.80 1.28
C CYS A 400 -1.01 30.03 2.41
N ARG A 401 -0.33 31.17 2.44
CA ARG A 401 0.66 31.50 3.48
C ARG A 401 0.04 31.78 4.84
N ILE A 402 -1.20 32.28 4.87
CA ILE A 402 -1.94 32.61 6.10
C ILE A 402 -2.62 31.37 6.68
N ILE A 403 -3.30 30.55 5.87
CA ILE A 403 -4.10 29.42 6.38
C ILE A 403 -3.24 28.31 7.01
N LEU A 404 -2.00 28.12 6.54
CA LEU A 404 -1.11 27.05 7.01
C LEU A 404 -0.72 27.21 8.49
N PRO A 405 -0.21 28.37 8.93
CA PRO A 405 0.00 28.65 10.36
C PRO A 405 -1.27 28.51 11.20
N GLU A 406 -2.43 28.91 10.68
CA GLU A 406 -3.70 28.81 11.41
C GLU A 406 -4.13 27.36 11.62
N ILE A 407 -3.96 26.47 10.63
CA ILE A 407 -4.18 25.03 10.81
C ILE A 407 -3.28 24.47 11.92
N GLU A 408 -2.00 24.85 11.95
CA GLU A 408 -1.07 24.43 13.01
C GLU A 408 -1.49 24.97 14.39
N SER A 409 -1.90 26.24 14.45
CA SER A 409 -2.40 26.90 15.66
C SER A 409 -3.64 26.20 16.23
N ILE A 410 -4.63 25.90 15.39
CA ILE A 410 -5.86 25.20 15.77
C ILE A 410 -5.54 23.85 16.40
N LEU A 411 -4.66 23.08 15.78
CA LEU A 411 -4.29 21.76 16.28
C LEU A 411 -3.52 21.83 17.60
N LYS A 412 -2.67 22.84 17.81
CA LYS A 412 -1.98 23.06 19.09
C LYS A 412 -2.95 23.47 20.19
N GLN A 413 -3.89 24.36 19.89
CA GLN A 413 -4.96 24.78 20.81
C GLN A 413 -5.84 23.59 21.20
N TYR A 414 -6.27 22.79 20.22
CA TYR A 414 -7.05 21.58 20.49
C TYR A 414 -6.26 20.54 21.30
N LYS A 415 -4.98 20.33 20.99
CA LYS A 415 -4.11 19.45 21.78
C LYS A 415 -4.02 19.91 23.24
N MET A 416 -3.79 21.20 23.47
CA MET A 416 -3.75 21.77 24.82
C MET A 416 -5.08 21.58 25.54
N TYR A 417 -6.20 21.81 24.85
CA TYR A 417 -7.53 21.51 25.39
C TYR A 417 -7.68 20.04 25.78
N THR A 418 -7.21 19.09 24.95
CA THR A 418 -7.28 17.66 25.27
C THR A 418 -6.37 17.23 26.43
N ASP A 419 -5.26 17.95 26.66
CA ASP A 419 -4.28 17.63 27.68
C ASP A 419 -4.59 18.33 29.03
N GLU A 420 -5.14 19.55 29.00
CA GLU A 420 -5.30 20.44 30.15
C GLU A 420 -6.75 20.89 30.42
N ASN A 421 -7.71 20.53 29.56
CA ASN A 421 -9.11 20.99 29.59
C ASN A 421 -9.26 22.53 29.53
N ALA A 422 -8.24 23.24 29.07
CA ALA A 422 -8.22 24.69 28.89
C ALA A 422 -7.26 25.06 27.75
N ILE A 423 -7.37 26.29 27.26
CA ILE A 423 -6.45 26.85 26.26
C ILE A 423 -5.71 28.02 26.91
N ASP A 424 -4.43 27.84 27.18
CA ASP A 424 -3.54 28.89 27.69
C ASP A 424 -2.60 29.38 26.59
N HIS A 425 -2.84 30.60 26.11
CA HIS A 425 -2.03 31.19 25.04
C HIS A 425 -0.61 31.56 25.46
N GLU A 426 -0.37 31.88 26.73
CA GLU A 426 0.99 32.15 27.22
C GLU A 426 1.80 30.85 27.19
N LEU A 427 1.19 29.74 27.63
CA LEU A 427 1.81 28.43 27.58
C LEU A 427 2.06 27.95 26.15
N LEU A 428 1.12 28.17 25.23
CA LEU A 428 1.29 27.85 23.80
C LEU A 428 2.46 28.61 23.17
N GLN A 429 2.66 29.87 23.56
CA GLN A 429 3.77 30.69 23.06
C GLN A 429 5.14 30.21 23.60
N MET A 430 5.16 29.59 24.78
CA MET A 430 6.38 28.99 25.34
C MET A 430 6.71 27.62 24.72
N SER A 431 5.72 26.92 24.15
CA SER A 431 5.93 25.61 23.53
C SER A 431 6.65 25.72 22.19
N SER A 432 7.84 25.12 22.11
CA SER A 432 8.60 24.96 20.86
C SER A 432 8.40 23.60 20.18
N ASP A 433 7.46 22.79 20.68
CA ASP A 433 7.35 21.40 20.25
C ASP A 433 6.84 21.27 18.82
N HIS A 434 7.51 20.40 18.06
CA HIS A 434 7.05 20.07 16.73
C HIS A 434 5.76 19.25 16.82
N LEU A 435 4.71 19.71 16.16
CA LEU A 435 3.41 19.03 16.15
C LEU A 435 3.43 17.86 15.17
N PHE A 436 3.05 16.67 15.63
CA PHE A 436 2.73 15.53 14.78
C PHE A 436 1.26 15.14 14.95
N PHE A 437 0.56 14.84 13.85
CA PHE A 437 -0.86 14.47 13.91
C PHE A 437 -1.15 13.29 14.84
N LYS A 438 -0.26 12.28 14.85
CA LYS A 438 -0.32 11.10 15.73
C LYS A 438 -0.27 11.41 17.23
N ASP A 439 0.21 12.60 17.61
CA ASP A 439 0.38 13.01 19.00
C ASP A 439 -0.81 13.85 19.49
N ILE A 440 -1.79 14.13 18.61
CA ILE A 440 -3.01 14.86 18.96
C ILE A 440 -4.03 13.84 19.45
N LYS A 441 -4.27 13.87 20.75
CA LYS A 441 -5.23 12.97 21.40
C LYS A 441 -6.66 13.34 21.03
N SER A 442 -7.53 12.35 21.13
CA SER A 442 -8.96 12.61 21.22
C SER A 442 -9.33 12.87 22.67
N VAL A 443 -10.34 13.70 22.91
CA VAL A 443 -10.96 13.83 24.24
C VAL A 443 -11.70 12.54 24.65
N ILE A 444 -11.98 11.64 23.70
CA ILE A 444 -12.73 10.41 23.94
C ILE A 444 -11.77 9.23 24.18
N PRO A 445 -11.97 8.44 25.26
CA PRO A 445 -11.25 7.19 25.46
C PRO A 445 -11.71 6.12 24.45
N THR A 446 -10.81 5.25 24.00
CA THR A 446 -11.13 4.14 23.09
C THR A 446 -11.90 4.60 21.84
N LYS A 447 -11.38 5.60 21.11
CA LYS A 447 -12.09 6.14 19.92
C LYS A 447 -12.02 5.19 18.72
N TYR A 448 -10.81 4.83 18.31
CA TYR A 448 -10.57 4.06 17.09
C TYR A 448 -10.13 2.64 17.40
N ILE A 449 -10.66 1.69 16.63
CA ILE A 449 -10.34 0.26 16.76
C ILE A 449 -9.66 -0.22 15.47
N TYR A 450 -8.50 -0.85 15.61
CA TYR A 450 -7.68 -1.35 14.52
C TYR A 450 -7.55 -2.87 14.56
N PRO A 451 -7.39 -3.53 13.40
CA PRO A 451 -7.10 -4.95 13.37
C PRO A 451 -5.73 -5.27 13.97
N ARG A 452 -5.62 -6.42 14.63
CA ARG A 452 -4.36 -6.91 15.23
C ARG A 452 -4.27 -8.44 15.15
N GLY A 453 -3.05 -8.92 14.91
CA GLY A 453 -2.72 -10.36 14.95
C GLY A 453 -2.96 -11.11 13.64
N ASP A 454 -2.24 -12.22 13.48
CA ASP A 454 -2.29 -13.05 12.27
C ASP A 454 -3.65 -13.71 12.08
N GLU A 455 -4.33 -14.03 13.18
CA GLU A 455 -5.67 -14.61 13.13
C GLU A 455 -6.67 -13.69 12.41
N PHE A 456 -6.67 -12.37 12.69
CA PHE A 456 -7.50 -11.42 11.97
C PHE A 456 -7.22 -11.47 10.46
N ASN A 457 -5.94 -11.48 10.07
CA ASN A 457 -5.53 -11.49 8.66
C ASN A 457 -5.99 -12.78 7.96
N GLU A 458 -5.83 -13.94 8.60
CA GLU A 458 -6.26 -15.23 8.07
C GLU A 458 -7.79 -15.28 7.87
N ILE A 459 -8.56 -14.85 8.87
CA ILE A 459 -10.02 -14.89 8.85
C ILE A 459 -10.58 -13.95 7.79
N THR A 460 -10.10 -12.70 7.78
CA THR A 460 -10.57 -11.70 6.83
C THR A 460 -10.14 -12.03 5.40
N PHE A 461 -8.96 -12.63 5.20
CA PHE A 461 -8.59 -13.21 3.92
C PHE A 461 -9.59 -14.28 3.48
N CYS A 462 -9.93 -15.24 4.34
CA CYS A 462 -10.89 -16.31 3.98
C CYS A 462 -12.29 -15.77 3.67
N PHE A 463 -12.83 -14.86 4.47
CA PHE A 463 -14.20 -14.37 4.29
C PHE A 463 -14.34 -13.34 3.18
N PHE A 464 -13.41 -12.40 3.08
CA PHE A 464 -13.61 -11.15 2.33
C PHE A 464 -12.66 -10.98 1.15
N SER A 465 -11.60 -11.77 1.04
CA SER A 465 -10.74 -11.73 -0.13
C SER A 465 -11.34 -12.51 -1.29
N ASP A 466 -11.36 -11.89 -2.47
CA ASP A 466 -11.66 -12.54 -3.74
C ASP A 466 -10.54 -13.47 -4.22
N GLN A 467 -9.38 -13.45 -3.55
CA GLN A 467 -8.24 -14.33 -3.80
C GLN A 467 -8.18 -15.55 -2.85
N SER A 468 -9.15 -15.70 -1.94
CA SER A 468 -9.20 -16.85 -1.01
C SER A 468 -9.47 -18.18 -1.71
N GLY A 469 -10.06 -18.13 -2.91
CA GLY A 469 -10.54 -19.32 -3.61
C GLY A 469 -11.76 -19.96 -2.96
N LEU A 470 -12.34 -19.39 -1.89
CA LEU A 470 -13.48 -19.96 -1.16
C LEU A 470 -14.85 -19.53 -1.70
N SER A 471 -14.89 -18.66 -2.69
CA SER A 471 -16.14 -18.20 -3.33
C SER A 471 -16.59 -19.10 -4.50
N TYR A 472 -15.70 -19.96 -5.00
CA TYR A 472 -16.00 -20.88 -6.10
C TYR A 472 -16.47 -22.24 -5.59
N ILE A 473 -17.69 -22.62 -5.96
CA ILE A 473 -18.21 -23.98 -5.85
C ILE A 473 -18.86 -24.38 -7.17
N ASP A 474 -18.92 -25.67 -7.48
CA ASP A 474 -19.41 -26.13 -8.79
C ASP A 474 -20.86 -25.71 -9.08
N LYS A 475 -21.68 -25.63 -8.04
CA LYS A 475 -23.09 -25.23 -8.11
C LYS A 475 -23.28 -23.79 -8.60
N THR A 476 -22.44 -22.85 -8.15
CA THR A 476 -22.60 -21.41 -8.41
C THR A 476 -21.52 -20.85 -9.33
N LYS A 477 -20.49 -21.65 -9.63
CA LYS A 477 -19.30 -21.25 -10.37
C LYS A 477 -18.74 -19.95 -9.77
N SER A 478 -18.48 -18.94 -10.60
CA SER A 478 -17.90 -17.65 -10.21
C SER A 478 -18.94 -16.53 -9.98
N LYS A 479 -20.20 -16.89 -9.67
CA LYS A 479 -21.27 -15.89 -9.41
C LYS A 479 -20.94 -14.94 -8.26
N TYR A 480 -20.23 -15.43 -7.24
CA TYR A 480 -19.83 -14.66 -6.05
C TYR A 480 -18.33 -14.39 -6.05
N ARG A 481 -17.93 -13.25 -5.50
CA ARG A 481 -16.51 -12.89 -5.38
C ARG A 481 -15.88 -13.36 -4.09
N THR A 482 -16.63 -13.36 -2.99
CA THR A 482 -16.14 -13.66 -1.65
C THR A 482 -16.92 -14.80 -1.00
N LEU A 483 -16.31 -15.49 -0.02
CA LEU A 483 -17.02 -16.50 0.78
C LEU A 483 -18.20 -15.86 1.53
N PHE A 484 -18.02 -14.64 2.04
CA PHE A 484 -19.08 -13.90 2.69
C PHE A 484 -20.32 -13.72 1.78
N ASP A 485 -20.11 -13.32 0.52
CA ASP A 485 -21.22 -13.13 -0.42
C ASP A 485 -21.87 -14.47 -0.80
N LEU A 486 -21.08 -15.54 -0.93
CA LEU A 486 -21.61 -16.88 -1.18
C LEU A 486 -22.53 -17.32 -0.03
N LEU A 487 -22.04 -17.29 1.21
CA LEU A 487 -22.79 -17.72 2.40
C LEU A 487 -24.00 -16.84 2.70
N LYS A 488 -23.97 -15.56 2.33
CA LYS A 488 -25.12 -14.66 2.51
C LYS A 488 -26.27 -14.98 1.55
N ASN A 489 -25.98 -15.50 0.36
CA ASN A 489 -26.96 -15.63 -0.71
C ASN A 489 -27.33 -17.08 -1.06
N GLU A 490 -26.54 -18.07 -0.62
CA GLU A 490 -26.72 -19.48 -1.00
C GLU A 490 -26.62 -20.40 0.22
N GLU A 491 -27.43 -21.45 0.25
CA GLU A 491 -27.28 -22.55 1.21
C GLU A 491 -26.26 -23.56 0.71
N VAL A 492 -25.16 -23.75 1.45
CA VAL A 492 -24.04 -24.62 1.09
C VAL A 492 -23.66 -25.60 2.21
N GLN A 493 -23.15 -26.77 1.84
CA GLN A 493 -22.59 -27.79 2.74
C GLN A 493 -21.09 -27.89 2.53
N LEU A 494 -20.39 -28.54 3.46
CA LEU A 494 -18.93 -28.72 3.36
C LEU A 494 -18.53 -29.53 2.11
N ASP A 495 -19.38 -30.47 1.70
CA ASP A 495 -19.16 -31.32 0.52
C ASP A 495 -19.30 -30.57 -0.81
N ASP A 496 -19.90 -29.37 -0.81
CA ASP A 496 -19.93 -28.50 -2.00
C ASP A 496 -18.54 -27.90 -2.32
N PHE A 497 -17.59 -28.00 -1.37
CA PHE A 497 -16.24 -27.48 -1.49
C PHE A 497 -15.22 -28.57 -1.76
N GLN A 498 -14.23 -28.26 -2.59
CA GLN A 498 -13.09 -29.12 -2.89
C GLN A 498 -12.24 -29.37 -1.64
N ARG A 499 -11.54 -30.51 -1.58
CA ARG A 499 -10.76 -30.93 -0.40
C ARG A 499 -9.78 -29.86 0.10
N TYR A 500 -9.13 -29.13 -0.80
CA TYR A 500 -8.20 -28.06 -0.43
C TYR A 500 -8.90 -26.85 0.20
N GLN A 501 -10.14 -26.52 -0.23
CA GLN A 501 -10.96 -25.44 0.33
C GLN A 501 -11.49 -25.80 1.73
N GLN A 502 -11.84 -27.08 1.94
CA GLN A 502 -12.34 -27.57 3.22
C GLN A 502 -11.36 -27.36 4.38
N ILE A 503 -10.05 -27.28 4.12
CA ILE A 503 -9.03 -27.01 5.14
C ILE A 503 -9.28 -25.63 5.78
N SER A 504 -9.47 -24.60 4.97
CA SER A 504 -9.74 -23.24 5.45
C SER A 504 -11.11 -23.15 6.13
N LEU A 505 -12.13 -23.83 5.61
CA LEU A 505 -13.47 -23.85 6.23
C LEU A 505 -13.47 -24.54 7.59
N LYS A 506 -12.75 -25.66 7.73
CA LYS A 506 -12.59 -26.34 9.02
C LYS A 506 -11.93 -25.45 10.06
N LYS A 507 -10.88 -24.71 9.70
CA LYS A 507 -10.29 -23.70 10.61
C LYS A 507 -11.30 -22.66 11.09
N LEU A 508 -12.17 -22.17 10.19
CA LEU A 508 -13.21 -21.21 10.54
C LEU A 508 -14.30 -21.82 11.46
N LEU A 509 -14.61 -23.10 11.28
CA LEU A 509 -15.52 -23.87 12.15
C LEU A 509 -14.90 -24.10 13.53
N ASP A 510 -13.63 -24.53 13.58
CA ASP A 510 -12.89 -24.81 14.82
C ASP A 510 -12.77 -23.56 15.70
N LYS A 511 -12.55 -22.40 15.06
CA LYS A 511 -12.49 -21.08 15.72
C LYS A 511 -13.88 -20.46 15.99
N ALA A 512 -14.95 -21.19 15.69
CA ALA A 512 -16.34 -20.78 15.89
C ALA A 512 -16.76 -19.50 15.15
N TYR A 513 -16.15 -19.17 14.00
CA TYR A 513 -16.65 -18.13 13.09
C TYR A 513 -17.76 -18.65 12.16
N LEU A 514 -17.69 -19.94 11.83
CA LEU A 514 -18.73 -20.69 11.14
C LEU A 514 -19.34 -21.74 12.07
N ALA A 515 -20.58 -22.11 11.79
CA ALA A 515 -21.29 -23.19 12.46
C ALA A 515 -22.13 -23.98 11.43
N PHE A 516 -22.53 -25.18 11.83
CA PHE A 516 -23.54 -25.94 11.09
C PHE A 516 -24.94 -25.58 11.58
N ASP A 517 -25.88 -25.41 10.66
CA ASP A 517 -27.29 -25.35 10.98
C ASP A 517 -27.86 -26.75 11.27
N ARG A 518 -29.17 -26.82 11.58
CA ARG A 518 -29.86 -28.09 11.88
C ARG A 518 -29.92 -29.06 10.69
N LYS A 519 -29.68 -28.58 9.47
CA LYS A 519 -29.67 -29.34 8.21
C LYS A 519 -28.24 -29.64 7.71
N GLY A 520 -27.22 -29.34 8.53
CA GLY A 520 -25.81 -29.53 8.17
C GLY A 520 -25.27 -28.49 7.15
N LYS A 521 -25.97 -27.37 6.93
CA LYS A 521 -25.51 -26.25 6.10
C LYS A 521 -24.56 -25.36 6.89
N ILE A 522 -23.60 -24.75 6.19
CA ILE A 522 -22.65 -23.80 6.78
C ILE A 522 -23.34 -22.43 6.93
N GLN A 523 -23.25 -21.84 8.12
CA GLN A 523 -23.74 -20.50 8.42
C GLN A 523 -22.76 -19.72 9.32
N PHE A 524 -22.94 -18.40 9.41
CA PHE A 524 -22.17 -17.57 10.34
C PHE A 524 -22.56 -17.90 11.79
N SER A 525 -21.58 -18.13 12.66
CA SER A 525 -21.85 -18.37 14.09
C SER A 525 -22.42 -17.15 14.78
N ASN A 526 -21.81 -15.98 14.53
CA ASN A 526 -22.27 -14.69 15.03
C ASN A 526 -22.22 -13.64 13.91
N PRO A 527 -23.36 -13.30 13.29
CA PRO A 527 -23.42 -12.32 12.21
C PRO A 527 -22.86 -10.93 12.59
N LYS A 528 -22.96 -10.52 13.86
CA LYS A 528 -22.44 -9.22 14.32
C LYS A 528 -20.91 -9.19 14.33
N VAL A 529 -20.27 -10.27 14.79
CA VAL A 529 -18.80 -10.42 14.72
C VAL A 529 -18.33 -10.35 13.28
N ILE A 530 -18.97 -11.11 12.38
CA ILE A 530 -18.59 -11.11 10.95
C ILE A 530 -18.79 -9.72 10.32
N TYR A 531 -19.84 -9.00 10.71
CA TYR A 531 -20.06 -7.62 10.28
C TYR A 531 -18.94 -6.67 10.73
N LEU A 532 -18.54 -6.72 12.00
CA LEU A 532 -17.43 -5.90 12.52
C LEU A 532 -16.10 -6.22 11.81
N LEU A 533 -15.81 -7.51 11.58
CA LEU A 533 -14.63 -7.93 10.83
C LEU A 533 -14.67 -7.43 9.38
N LYS A 534 -15.86 -7.40 8.76
CA LYS A 534 -16.05 -6.86 7.40
C LYS A 534 -15.81 -5.36 7.37
N GLU A 535 -16.33 -4.61 8.34
CA GLU A 535 -16.11 -3.17 8.46
C GLU A 535 -14.63 -2.84 8.66
N LEU A 536 -13.93 -3.59 9.52
CA LEU A 536 -12.48 -3.48 9.72
C LEU A 536 -11.70 -3.83 8.44
N TYR A 537 -12.09 -4.89 7.74
CA TYR A 537 -11.42 -5.27 6.48
C TYR A 537 -11.58 -4.18 5.40
N ASN A 538 -12.78 -3.61 5.29
CA ASN A 538 -13.08 -2.62 4.25
C ASN A 538 -12.48 -1.24 4.53
N ASN A 539 -12.48 -0.81 5.78
CA ASN A 539 -12.15 0.56 6.18
C ASN A 539 -10.89 0.68 7.03
N GLU A 540 -10.28 -0.45 7.43
CA GLU A 540 -9.04 -0.54 8.24
C GLU A 540 -9.17 -0.02 9.68
N VAL A 541 -10.30 0.63 10.02
CA VAL A 541 -10.58 1.20 11.33
C VAL A 541 -12.09 1.28 11.60
N LEU A 542 -12.48 1.14 12.87
CA LEU A 542 -13.84 1.42 13.37
C LEU A 542 -13.83 2.65 14.30
N SER A 543 -14.96 3.35 14.37
CA SER A 543 -15.22 4.35 15.42
C SER A 543 -16.08 3.70 16.52
N TYR A 544 -15.49 3.41 17.68
CA TYR A 544 -16.11 2.62 18.76
C TYR A 544 -17.44 3.19 19.24
N TRP A 545 -17.48 4.49 19.50
CA TRP A 545 -18.65 5.17 20.07
C TRP A 545 -19.78 5.40 19.06
N ARG A 546 -19.50 5.24 17.76
CA ARG A 546 -20.53 5.27 16.71
C ARG A 546 -21.26 3.92 16.58
N PHE A 547 -20.90 2.92 17.39
CA PHE A 547 -21.61 1.65 17.48
C PHE A 547 -22.57 1.59 18.68
N PRO A 548 -23.73 0.94 18.54
CA PRO A 548 -24.60 0.63 19.67
C PRO A 548 -23.94 -0.31 20.70
N ASN A 549 -24.45 -0.32 21.95
CA ASN A 549 -23.83 -1.02 23.10
C ASN A 549 -23.57 -2.52 22.87
N ASP A 550 -24.47 -3.18 22.15
CA ASP A 550 -24.35 -4.61 21.85
C ASP A 550 -23.18 -4.91 20.91
N PHE A 551 -22.89 -4.04 19.94
CA PHE A 551 -21.67 -4.11 19.12
C PHE A 551 -20.43 -3.74 19.91
N ARG A 552 -20.50 -2.74 20.78
CA ARG A 552 -19.38 -2.34 21.65
C ARG A 552 -18.91 -3.47 22.56
N THR A 553 -19.85 -4.20 23.17
CA THR A 553 -19.54 -5.38 23.98
C THR A 553 -18.77 -6.44 23.18
N ILE A 554 -19.15 -6.67 21.91
CA ILE A 554 -18.43 -7.60 21.03
C ILE A 554 -17.04 -7.07 20.69
N ILE A 555 -16.88 -5.77 20.48
CA ILE A 555 -15.57 -5.15 20.25
C ILE A 555 -14.66 -5.36 21.46
N ASP A 556 -15.19 -5.20 22.67
CA ASP A 556 -14.45 -5.43 23.91
C ASP A 556 -13.97 -6.89 24.02
N GLU A 557 -14.82 -7.87 23.70
CA GLU A 557 -14.42 -9.29 23.61
C GLU A 557 -13.33 -9.54 22.55
N LEU A 558 -13.37 -8.84 21.41
CA LEU A 558 -12.35 -8.93 20.37
C LEU A 558 -11.01 -8.32 20.82
N MET A 559 -11.05 -7.26 21.63
CA MET A 559 -9.85 -6.67 22.26
C MET A 559 -9.24 -7.64 23.26
N GLU A 560 -10.04 -8.27 24.12
CA GLU A 560 -9.57 -9.29 25.08
C GLU A 560 -8.91 -10.49 24.39
N LYS A 561 -9.43 -10.89 23.22
CA LYS A 561 -8.85 -11.96 22.37
C LYS A 561 -7.59 -11.51 21.61
N GLY A 562 -7.22 -10.23 21.67
CA GLY A 562 -6.06 -9.68 20.97
C GLY A 562 -6.22 -9.57 19.45
N LEU A 563 -7.46 -9.62 18.94
CA LEU A 563 -7.78 -9.51 17.50
C LEU A 563 -7.87 -8.08 17.02
N VAL A 564 -8.08 -7.15 17.94
CA VAL A 564 -8.15 -5.71 17.65
C VAL A 564 -7.47 -4.92 18.75
N GLU A 565 -7.07 -3.69 18.46
CA GLU A 565 -6.47 -2.76 19.41
C GLU A 565 -7.14 -1.38 19.33
N ALA A 566 -7.23 -0.69 20.46
CA ALA A 566 -7.79 0.66 20.54
C ALA A 566 -6.72 1.75 20.49
N LYS A 567 -7.08 2.93 19.96
CA LYS A 567 -6.36 4.20 20.13
C LYS A 567 -7.31 5.37 20.35
N SER A 568 -6.81 6.40 21.02
CA SER A 568 -7.51 7.66 21.31
C SER A 568 -6.76 8.85 20.72
N THR A 569 -6.66 8.89 19.40
CA THR A 569 -6.13 10.03 18.65
C THR A 569 -7.29 10.76 17.96
N LEU A 570 -7.16 12.06 17.71
CA LEU A 570 -8.19 12.85 17.01
C LEU A 570 -8.50 12.26 15.63
N LEU A 571 -7.43 11.96 14.89
CA LEU A 571 -7.44 11.35 13.56
C LEU A 571 -7.08 9.87 13.65
N SER A 572 -7.67 9.05 12.79
CA SER A 572 -7.26 7.65 12.64
C SER A 572 -5.95 7.53 11.87
N LYS A 573 -5.24 6.39 11.94
CA LYS A 573 -3.99 6.14 11.20
C LYS A 573 -4.09 6.48 9.70
N SER A 574 -5.20 6.14 9.03
CA SER A 574 -5.39 6.44 7.61
C SER A 574 -5.69 7.92 7.34
N GLU A 575 -6.37 8.58 8.27
CA GLU A 575 -6.62 10.03 8.23
C GLU A 575 -5.31 10.80 8.46
N GLU A 576 -4.53 10.46 9.47
CA GLU A 576 -3.19 11.02 9.71
C GLU A 576 -2.31 10.91 8.46
N ALA A 577 -2.29 9.72 7.83
CA ALA A 577 -1.56 9.48 6.59
C ALA A 577 -2.05 10.38 5.45
N TYR A 578 -3.36 10.61 5.32
CA TYR A 578 -3.94 11.52 4.34
C TYR A 578 -3.50 12.97 4.56
N PHE A 579 -3.49 13.46 5.81
CA PHE A 579 -2.98 14.80 6.14
C PHE A 579 -1.49 14.92 5.86
N ASN A 580 -0.68 13.93 6.27
CA ASN A 580 0.75 13.90 5.97
C ASN A 580 1.03 13.88 4.47
N TYR A 581 0.32 13.06 3.69
CA TYR A 581 0.45 13.03 2.23
C TYR A 581 0.30 14.42 1.57
N HIS A 582 -0.63 15.25 2.06
CA HIS A 582 -0.83 16.60 1.53
C HIS A 582 0.20 17.60 2.09
N LEU A 583 0.46 17.58 3.39
CA LEU A 583 1.18 18.65 4.06
C LEU A 583 2.68 18.38 4.23
N ASN A 584 3.09 17.14 4.54
CA ASN A 584 4.42 16.81 5.06
C ASN A 584 5.13 15.73 4.22
N LYS A 585 6.38 15.98 3.80
CA LYS A 585 7.20 14.97 3.09
C LYS A 585 7.92 13.95 3.97
N SER A 586 7.77 14.02 5.29
CA SER A 586 8.52 13.17 6.23
C SER A 586 8.14 11.69 6.17
N GLU A 587 6.88 11.38 5.85
CA GLU A 587 6.36 10.02 5.88
C GLU A 587 6.29 9.39 4.48
N PHE A 588 5.75 10.12 3.51
CA PHE A 588 5.54 9.59 2.16
C PHE A 588 6.41 10.25 1.11
N SER A 589 7.00 9.41 0.27
CA SER A 589 7.96 9.86 -0.74
C SER A 589 7.33 10.68 -1.88
N ASN A 590 6.08 10.36 -2.21
CA ASN A 590 5.24 11.01 -3.21
C ASN A 590 4.30 12.09 -2.61
N SER A 591 4.58 12.58 -1.40
CA SER A 591 3.78 13.64 -0.75
C SER A 591 3.78 14.94 -1.57
N LEU A 592 2.71 15.71 -1.46
CA LEU A 592 2.61 17.03 -2.08
C LEU A 592 3.51 18.07 -1.40
N ASP A 593 3.88 17.86 -0.14
CA ASP A 593 4.82 18.69 0.62
C ASP A 593 4.39 20.16 0.69
N LEU A 594 3.08 20.39 0.81
CA LEU A 594 2.51 21.74 0.71
C LEU A 594 2.96 22.65 1.85
N ARG A 595 3.17 22.13 3.08
CA ARG A 595 3.67 22.92 4.21
C ARG A 595 5.04 23.53 3.87
N ASN A 596 6.01 22.69 3.51
CA ASN A 596 7.35 23.16 3.19
C ASN A 596 7.38 24.09 1.97
N LYS A 597 6.53 23.85 0.97
CA LYS A 597 6.42 24.72 -0.21
C LYS A 597 6.10 26.16 0.17
N TYR A 598 5.06 26.38 0.97
CA TYR A 598 4.59 27.73 1.30
C TYR A 598 5.29 28.34 2.51
N SER A 599 5.78 27.52 3.45
CA SER A 599 6.54 28.00 4.63
C SER A 599 7.98 28.37 4.31
N HIS A 600 8.62 27.72 3.31
CA HIS A 600 10.03 27.94 2.99
C HIS A 600 10.28 28.54 1.59
N GLY A 601 9.25 29.08 0.95
CA GLY A 601 9.43 29.87 -0.28
C GLY A 601 9.74 29.04 -1.54
N THR A 602 9.52 27.73 -1.54
CA THR A 602 9.81 26.84 -2.68
C THR A 602 8.60 26.64 -3.61
N GLN A 603 7.52 27.40 -3.38
CA GLN A 603 6.35 27.40 -4.25
C GLN A 603 6.68 27.98 -5.65
N PRO A 604 5.95 27.55 -6.69
CA PRO A 604 6.02 28.17 -8.02
C PRO A 604 5.80 29.69 -7.95
N SER A 605 6.56 30.46 -8.74
CA SER A 605 6.62 31.92 -8.64
C SER A 605 6.49 32.64 -9.98
N ASP A 606 6.19 31.93 -11.06
CA ASP A 606 5.94 32.52 -12.37
C ASP A 606 4.51 33.06 -12.46
N GLU A 607 4.26 34.01 -13.38
CA GLU A 607 2.95 34.66 -13.53
C GLU A 607 1.80 33.68 -13.83
N THR A 608 2.10 32.47 -14.30
CA THR A 608 1.10 31.43 -14.58
C THR A 608 0.73 30.57 -13.36
N SER A 609 1.37 30.79 -12.21
CA SER A 609 1.21 29.98 -10.99
C SER A 609 -0.04 30.28 -10.17
N GLU A 610 -0.81 31.33 -10.47
CA GLU A 610 -1.97 31.69 -9.64
C GLU A 610 -3.00 30.55 -9.55
N LYS A 611 -3.24 29.82 -10.65
CA LYS A 611 -4.13 28.64 -10.64
C LYS A 611 -3.60 27.50 -9.75
N ILE A 612 -2.28 27.39 -9.61
CA ILE A 612 -1.65 26.41 -8.71
C ILE A 612 -1.89 26.84 -7.25
N HIS A 613 -1.77 28.12 -6.94
CA HIS A 613 -2.07 28.66 -5.62
C HIS A 613 -3.55 28.51 -5.27
N GLU A 614 -4.46 28.82 -6.20
CA GLU A 614 -5.90 28.62 -6.04
C GLU A 614 -6.22 27.16 -5.69
N ARG A 615 -5.72 26.19 -6.47
CA ARG A 615 -5.93 24.75 -6.19
C ARG A 615 -5.39 24.35 -4.82
N ASN A 616 -4.19 24.80 -4.45
CA ASN A 616 -3.59 24.45 -3.16
C ASN A 616 -4.35 25.08 -1.99
N TYR A 617 -4.89 26.29 -2.16
CA TYR A 617 -5.74 26.93 -1.15
C TYR A 617 -6.99 26.10 -0.87
N PHE A 618 -7.65 25.58 -1.92
CA PHE A 618 -8.80 24.69 -1.74
C PHE A 618 -8.44 23.36 -1.09
N ILE A 619 -7.23 22.82 -1.30
CA ILE A 619 -6.74 21.68 -0.53
C ILE A 619 -6.64 22.04 0.97
N PHE A 620 -6.08 23.20 1.32
CA PHE A 620 -5.98 23.63 2.71
C PHE A 620 -7.35 23.84 3.36
N LEU A 621 -8.28 24.51 2.67
CA LEU A 621 -9.66 24.66 3.14
C LEU A 621 -10.32 23.30 3.38
N LYS A 622 -10.17 22.35 2.44
CA LYS A 622 -10.71 20.99 2.58
C LYS A 622 -10.15 20.29 3.82
N LEU A 623 -8.84 20.34 4.03
CA LEU A 623 -8.19 19.74 5.21
C LEU A 623 -8.69 20.39 6.51
N LEU A 624 -8.88 21.71 6.52
CA LEU A 624 -9.39 22.43 7.69
C LEU A 624 -10.85 22.08 8.00
N ILE A 625 -11.70 21.94 6.98
CA ILE A 625 -13.09 21.49 7.13
C ILE A 625 -13.15 20.06 7.68
N LEU A 626 -12.28 19.16 7.20
CA LEU A 626 -12.17 17.82 7.76
C LEU A 626 -11.78 17.87 9.24
N LEU A 627 -10.84 18.74 9.63
CA LEU A 627 -10.48 18.93 11.04
C LEU A 627 -11.66 19.43 11.88
N ILE A 628 -12.43 20.39 11.37
CA ILE A 628 -13.66 20.88 12.02
C ILE A 628 -14.61 19.72 12.29
N ILE A 629 -14.89 18.90 11.27
CA ILE A 629 -15.77 17.73 11.41
C ILE A 629 -15.23 16.76 12.47
N LYS A 630 -13.91 16.52 12.50
CA LYS A 630 -13.30 15.58 13.44
C LYS A 630 -13.24 16.11 14.88
N ILE A 631 -13.06 17.41 15.07
CA ILE A 631 -13.14 18.07 16.38
C ILE A 631 -14.59 18.04 16.87
N ASN A 632 -15.56 18.37 16.01
CA ASN A 632 -16.97 18.33 16.36
C ASN A 632 -17.42 16.93 16.77
N ASP A 633 -17.09 15.92 15.96
CA ASP A 633 -17.35 14.50 16.24
C ASP A 633 -16.82 14.08 17.62
N ASP A 634 -15.64 14.60 18.00
CA ASP A 634 -15.05 14.33 19.31
C ASP A 634 -15.85 14.93 20.46
N LEU A 635 -16.27 16.18 20.29
CA LEU A 635 -16.99 16.95 21.30
C LEU A 635 -18.44 16.50 21.46
N ASP A 636 -19.12 16.18 20.35
CA ASP A 636 -20.49 15.64 20.35
C ASP A 636 -20.56 14.35 21.17
N ILE A 637 -19.64 13.40 20.91
CA ILE A 637 -19.65 12.10 21.58
C ILE A 637 -19.35 12.26 23.08
N ILE A 638 -18.37 13.08 23.47
CA ILE A 638 -18.05 13.24 24.89
C ILE A 638 -19.20 13.92 25.65
N ASP A 639 -19.89 14.87 25.02
CA ASP A 639 -21.07 15.49 25.61
C ASP A 639 -22.21 14.47 25.76
N GLU A 640 -22.50 13.66 24.73
CA GLU A 640 -23.46 12.56 24.82
C GLU A 640 -23.11 11.56 25.95
N ILE A 641 -21.84 11.20 26.12
CA ILE A 641 -21.37 10.32 27.19
C ILE A 641 -21.65 10.95 28.56
N ASN A 642 -21.30 12.23 28.73
CA ASN A 642 -21.47 12.95 29.99
C ASN A 642 -22.96 13.09 30.36
N GLN A 643 -23.82 13.39 29.39
CA GLN A 643 -25.28 13.49 29.61
C GLN A 643 -25.88 12.14 30.03
N ASN A 644 -25.44 11.03 29.43
CA ASN A 644 -25.88 9.68 29.80
C ASN A 644 -25.41 9.26 31.20
N GLN A 645 -24.24 9.73 31.65
CA GLN A 645 -23.75 9.48 33.01
C GLN A 645 -24.51 10.29 34.08
N ILE A 646 -25.05 11.45 33.73
CA ILE A 646 -25.86 12.27 34.64
C ILE A 646 -27.28 11.72 34.81
N THR A 647 -27.76 10.96 33.82
CA THR A 647 -29.13 10.41 33.77
C THR A 647 -29.25 8.93 34.18
N SER A 648 -28.13 8.26 34.49
CA SER A 648 -28.06 6.90 35.05
C SER A 648 -27.72 6.92 36.53
#